data_AF-A0AB36D334-F1
#
_entry.id   AF-A0AB36D334-F1
#
_cell.length_a   1.000
_cell.length_b   1.000
_cell.length_c   1.000
_cell.angle_alpha   90.00
_cell.angle_beta   90.00
_cell.angle_gamma   90.00
#
_symmetry.space_group_name_H-M   'P 1'
#
loop_
_entity.id
_entity.type
_entity.pdbx_description
1 polymer ?
#
loop_
_entity_poly.entity_id
_entity_poly.type
_entity_poly.pdbx_seq_one_letter_code
_entity_poly.pdbx_strand_id
1 'polypeptide(L)'
;MRSPNAWLLAGLMLLLCNTAQAGLQLRLETEGLSAEQQQASQALLDEAMQALPPRFIEKLDRRIDVGWTDDMPSNAYGQASLVSELDLNRNLLASLTDGSAATKKTYRPHVTVRREMLATVLHELTHIYDRSRLWPDAERTLIQRCTRRNNSSGLIGIPDECRGQSDRRFTLSDDPRLLDLAGWPQYVGRRGEREQHNRQIARSPDIYETSSPKEFVAVNMEYFLLDPSYACRRPALYRYYKEHFGWAPAAKDACSKSFAFLNAGNDFAKQPLGQVDPERVYAVDYLLAEANQNWVSRWGHSMLRLVICAPGRPRGPDCRLDLDQHLVLSYRAFVGDVQLSSWDGLVGKYPSRLFVLPLAQVIDEYTKTELRSLASVPLNLSRNEIEDVVEHAAEMHWSYDGNYYFLSNNCAVEGLKLLRSGSNNAKLVGLDSIMPNGLLEVMKGRGLANTSVLDDPREALRLGYRFDSFRDRYQAMFEVLKKHLPIKQEKVEDWLALKADERRQWFEQADLRTSAALLLLEQASFRQQLVLAQDEVKQRYLGARELKNGGMDKANATLQQILANSGFLSRPAELLGTGGYGLPQPNEWQRLESESNLRQKQLQLLTGDLDKEVRALLEPGRAAEMAANEANLKLVGEHLRKLHKAAGGLELP
;
A
#
# COMPACT_ATOMS: atom_id res chain seq x y z
N MET A 1 -80.09 -17.21 9.86
CA MET A 1 -79.09 -16.28 10.41
C MET A 1 -77.71 -16.86 10.16
N ARG A 2 -76.98 -16.38 9.13
CA ARG A 2 -75.62 -16.84 8.81
C ARG A 2 -74.65 -16.09 9.73
N SER A 3 -73.78 -16.82 10.43
CA SER A 3 -72.99 -16.25 11.53
C SER A 3 -72.00 -15.18 11.03
N PRO A 4 -71.91 -14.02 11.68
CA PRO A 4 -70.97 -12.95 11.33
C PRO A 4 -69.49 -13.35 11.51
N ASN A 5 -69.22 -14.45 12.23
CA ASN A 5 -67.87 -14.94 12.48
C ASN A 5 -67.18 -15.51 11.23
N ALA A 6 -67.94 -16.02 10.25
CA ALA A 6 -67.36 -16.56 9.01
C ALA A 6 -66.79 -15.47 8.09
N TRP A 7 -67.35 -14.26 8.14
CA TRP A 7 -66.89 -13.12 7.33
C TRP A 7 -65.66 -12.44 7.95
N LEU A 8 -65.55 -12.42 9.27
CA LEU A 8 -64.38 -11.90 9.99
C LEU A 8 -63.14 -12.80 9.83
N LEU A 9 -63.31 -14.12 9.80
CA LEU A 9 -62.22 -15.08 9.55
C LEU A 9 -61.76 -15.07 8.08
N ALA A 10 -62.67 -14.91 7.11
CA ALA A 10 -62.32 -14.74 5.71
C ALA A 10 -61.59 -13.40 5.46
N GLY A 11 -62.00 -12.33 6.15
CA GLY A 11 -61.33 -11.03 6.11
C GLY A 11 -59.92 -11.07 6.71
N LEU A 12 -59.72 -11.78 7.82
CA LEU A 12 -58.39 -11.95 8.44
C LEU A 12 -57.45 -12.82 7.59
N MET A 13 -57.95 -13.87 6.93
CA MET A 13 -57.13 -14.66 6.00
C MET A 13 -56.77 -13.91 4.71
N LEU A 14 -57.66 -13.06 4.18
CA LEU A 14 -57.36 -12.21 3.02
C LEU A 14 -56.37 -11.07 3.34
N LEU A 15 -56.29 -10.63 4.60
CA LEU A 15 -55.29 -9.66 5.08
C LEU A 15 -53.92 -10.30 5.36
N LEU A 16 -53.86 -11.61 5.65
CA LEU A 16 -52.61 -12.34 5.85
C LEU A 16 -52.00 -12.89 4.55
N CYS A 17 -52.78 -13.02 3.47
CA CYS A 17 -52.30 -13.51 2.17
C CYS A 17 -51.90 -12.40 1.17
N ASN A 18 -52.02 -11.12 1.54
CA ASN A 18 -51.59 -9.99 0.72
C ASN A 18 -50.42 -9.22 1.35
N THR A 19 -49.38 -9.92 1.80
CA THR A 19 -48.06 -9.30 1.73
C THR A 19 -47.64 -9.37 0.27
N ALA A 20 -48.10 -8.42 -0.55
CA ALA A 20 -47.42 -8.15 -1.80
C ALA A 20 -45.95 -7.92 -1.41
N GLN A 21 -45.07 -8.86 -1.80
CA GLN A 21 -43.64 -8.68 -1.62
C GLN A 21 -43.24 -7.56 -2.59
N ALA A 22 -43.32 -6.34 -2.09
CA ALA A 22 -42.83 -5.15 -2.74
C ALA A 22 -41.30 -5.27 -2.79
N GLY A 23 -40.75 -5.16 -3.99
CA GLY A 23 -39.37 -5.49 -4.30
C GLY A 23 -39.09 -5.19 -5.76
N LEU A 24 -37.81 -5.23 -6.14
CA LEU A 24 -37.37 -4.92 -7.50
C LEU A 24 -38.08 -5.81 -8.53
N GLN A 25 -38.66 -5.18 -9.54
CA GLN A 25 -39.27 -5.84 -10.70
C GLN A 25 -38.66 -5.31 -11.99
N LEU A 26 -38.15 -6.21 -12.84
CA LEU A 26 -37.70 -5.85 -14.18
C LEU A 26 -38.81 -6.22 -15.17
N ARG A 27 -39.29 -5.25 -15.95
CA ARG A 27 -40.33 -5.47 -16.95
C ARG A 27 -39.78 -5.19 -18.34
N LEU A 28 -39.65 -6.25 -19.13
CA LEU A 28 -39.25 -6.13 -20.52
C LEU A 28 -40.31 -5.37 -21.33
N GLU A 29 -39.88 -4.38 -22.09
CA GLU A 29 -40.69 -3.76 -23.13
C GLU A 29 -40.72 -4.68 -24.35
N THR A 30 -41.90 -5.22 -24.65
CA THR A 30 -42.06 -6.25 -25.69
C THR A 30 -42.41 -5.68 -27.06
N GLU A 31 -42.72 -4.39 -27.15
CA GLU A 31 -43.12 -3.76 -28.40
C GLU A 31 -41.96 -3.79 -29.40
N GLY A 32 -42.23 -4.29 -30.63
CA GLY A 32 -41.22 -4.40 -31.67
C GLY A 32 -40.21 -5.54 -31.51
N LEU A 33 -40.42 -6.48 -30.57
CA LEU A 33 -39.61 -7.70 -30.39
C LEU A 33 -40.35 -8.96 -30.88
N SER A 34 -39.63 -9.86 -31.57
CA SER A 34 -40.13 -11.22 -31.87
C SER A 34 -40.26 -12.08 -30.61
N ALA A 35 -40.96 -13.22 -30.69
CA ALA A 35 -41.11 -14.12 -29.56
C ALA A 35 -39.76 -14.65 -29.05
N GLU A 36 -38.84 -14.98 -29.96
CA GLU A 36 -37.49 -15.46 -29.63
C GLU A 36 -36.67 -14.35 -28.96
N GLN A 37 -36.78 -13.11 -29.46
CA GLN A 37 -36.11 -11.94 -28.88
C GLN A 37 -36.62 -11.65 -27.47
N GLN A 38 -37.94 -11.75 -27.26
CA GLN A 38 -38.55 -11.60 -25.93
C GLN A 38 -38.04 -12.67 -24.97
N GLN A 39 -38.01 -13.94 -25.39
CA GLN A 39 -37.52 -15.04 -24.57
C GLN A 39 -36.04 -14.86 -24.19
N ALA A 40 -35.19 -14.50 -25.15
CA ALA A 40 -33.76 -14.33 -24.91
C ALA A 40 -33.48 -13.12 -24.00
N SER A 41 -34.22 -12.02 -24.19
CA SER A 41 -34.14 -10.84 -23.32
C SER A 41 -34.63 -11.15 -21.91
N GLN A 42 -35.76 -11.83 -21.76
CA GLN A 42 -36.29 -12.19 -20.44
C GLN A 42 -35.33 -13.11 -19.69
N ALA A 43 -34.72 -14.10 -20.36
CA ALA A 43 -33.72 -14.97 -19.75
C ALA A 43 -32.49 -14.21 -19.22
N LEU A 44 -32.07 -13.12 -19.89
CA LEU A 44 -31.01 -12.24 -19.40
C LEU A 44 -31.43 -11.50 -18.11
N LEU A 45 -32.67 -10.98 -18.07
CA LEU A 45 -33.20 -10.27 -16.90
C LEU A 45 -33.42 -11.21 -15.71
N ASP A 46 -33.91 -12.42 -15.96
CA ASP A 46 -34.12 -13.43 -14.93
C ASP A 46 -32.78 -13.86 -14.31
N GLU A 47 -31.73 -14.02 -15.11
CA GLU A 47 -30.38 -14.30 -14.62
C GLU A 47 -29.83 -13.13 -13.79
N ALA A 48 -30.03 -11.89 -14.23
CA ALA A 48 -29.64 -10.71 -13.46
C ALA A 48 -30.35 -10.68 -12.08
N MET A 49 -31.66 -10.92 -12.06
CA MET A 49 -32.44 -10.99 -10.82
C MET A 49 -31.97 -12.13 -9.88
N GLN A 50 -31.56 -13.27 -10.43
CA GLN A 50 -31.02 -14.39 -9.65
C GLN A 50 -29.64 -14.08 -9.04
N ALA A 51 -28.83 -13.28 -9.73
CA ALA A 51 -27.51 -12.89 -9.25
C ALA A 51 -27.57 -11.84 -8.12
N LEU A 52 -28.60 -11.00 -8.08
CA LEU A 52 -28.69 -9.90 -7.11
C LEU A 52 -28.85 -10.38 -5.66
N PRO A 53 -28.30 -9.64 -4.67
CA PRO A 53 -28.51 -9.95 -3.27
C PRO A 53 -30.00 -9.87 -2.90
N PRO A 54 -30.54 -10.76 -2.04
CA PRO A 54 -31.94 -10.70 -1.63
C PRO A 54 -32.34 -9.35 -1.02
N ARG A 55 -31.46 -8.77 -0.20
CA ARG A 55 -31.67 -7.45 0.40
C ARG A 55 -31.65 -6.32 -0.63
N PHE A 56 -30.92 -6.47 -1.74
CA PHE A 56 -30.95 -5.51 -2.83
C PHE A 56 -32.35 -5.46 -3.45
N ILE A 57 -32.91 -6.63 -3.79
CA ILE A 57 -34.24 -6.79 -4.38
C ILE A 57 -35.32 -6.26 -3.43
N GLU A 58 -35.27 -6.63 -2.15
CA GLU A 58 -36.25 -6.20 -1.15
C GLU A 58 -36.22 -4.68 -0.92
N LYS A 59 -35.03 -4.07 -0.88
CA LYS A 59 -34.90 -2.64 -0.57
C LYS A 59 -35.11 -1.74 -1.79
N LEU A 60 -34.77 -2.20 -2.98
CA LEU A 60 -35.05 -1.48 -4.22
C LEU A 60 -36.47 -1.80 -4.71
N ASP A 61 -37.46 -1.46 -3.89
CA ASP A 61 -38.89 -1.64 -4.18
C ASP A 61 -39.35 -0.71 -5.31
N ARG A 62 -39.03 -1.11 -6.55
CA ARG A 62 -39.30 -0.35 -7.77
C ARG A 62 -39.52 -1.28 -8.95
N ARG A 63 -40.31 -0.81 -9.90
CA ARG A 63 -40.38 -1.36 -11.24
C ARG A 63 -39.40 -0.61 -12.15
N ILE A 64 -38.64 -1.36 -12.93
CA ILE A 64 -37.73 -0.85 -13.95
C ILE A 64 -38.19 -1.42 -15.29
N ASP A 65 -38.60 -0.54 -16.19
CA ASP A 65 -38.93 -0.91 -17.57
C ASP A 65 -37.62 -1.06 -18.35
N VAL A 66 -37.44 -2.19 -19.03
CA VAL A 66 -36.21 -2.55 -19.73
C VAL A 66 -36.47 -2.61 -21.23
N GLY A 67 -35.86 -1.70 -21.98
CA GLY A 67 -36.06 -1.50 -23.41
C GLY A 67 -34.84 -1.87 -24.26
N TRP A 68 -35.02 -1.81 -25.58
CA TRP A 68 -33.95 -1.94 -26.56
C TRP A 68 -33.95 -0.70 -27.46
N THR A 69 -32.81 -0.02 -27.54
CA THR A 69 -32.68 1.23 -28.32
C THR A 69 -31.61 1.12 -29.41
N ASP A 70 -31.88 1.77 -30.54
CA ASP A 70 -30.92 2.02 -31.61
C ASP A 70 -30.14 3.34 -31.38
N ASP A 71 -30.61 4.19 -30.46
CA ASP A 71 -29.99 5.49 -30.12
C ASP A 71 -28.91 5.33 -29.04
N MET A 72 -27.91 4.52 -29.35
CA MET A 72 -26.77 4.27 -28.46
C MET A 72 -25.49 4.05 -29.28
N PRO A 73 -24.34 4.59 -28.84
CA PRO A 73 -23.06 4.33 -29.51
C PRO A 73 -22.81 2.83 -29.69
N SER A 74 -22.20 2.43 -30.81
CA SER A 74 -21.95 1.02 -31.14
C SER A 74 -21.06 0.29 -30.13
N ASN A 75 -20.33 1.05 -29.30
CA ASN A 75 -19.51 0.57 -28.21
C ASN A 75 -20.16 0.73 -26.82
N ALA A 76 -21.46 1.00 -26.70
CA ALA A 76 -22.18 0.96 -25.43
C ALA A 76 -23.13 -0.24 -25.40
N TYR A 77 -23.30 -0.85 -24.23
CA TYR A 77 -24.11 -2.08 -24.07
C TYR A 77 -25.48 -1.78 -23.47
N GLY A 78 -25.56 -0.75 -22.63
CA GLY A 78 -26.79 -0.28 -22.02
C GLY A 78 -26.58 1.02 -21.26
N GLN A 79 -27.67 1.60 -20.79
CA GLN A 79 -27.69 2.77 -19.91
C GLN A 79 -28.99 2.75 -19.09
N ALA A 80 -28.94 3.20 -17.84
CA ALA A 80 -30.14 3.46 -17.06
C ALA A 80 -30.49 4.95 -16.98
N SER A 81 -31.80 5.22 -16.96
CA SER A 81 -32.31 6.51 -16.51
C SER A 81 -32.06 6.69 -15.01
N LEU A 82 -32.37 7.89 -14.50
CA LEU A 82 -32.11 8.19 -13.10
C LEU A 82 -32.99 7.38 -12.12
N VAL A 83 -34.11 6.81 -12.58
CA VAL A 83 -35.16 6.34 -11.67
C VAL A 83 -35.74 4.96 -12.01
N SER A 84 -36.10 4.69 -13.27
CA SER A 84 -37.02 3.58 -13.58
C SER A 84 -36.88 2.95 -14.97
N GLU A 85 -35.90 3.32 -15.79
CA GLU A 85 -35.74 2.78 -17.14
C GLU A 85 -34.31 2.29 -17.34
N LEU A 86 -34.15 1.22 -18.10
CA LEU A 86 -32.86 0.66 -18.52
C LEU A 86 -32.96 0.29 -20.00
N ASP A 87 -32.16 0.92 -20.84
CA ASP A 87 -32.09 0.61 -22.26
C ASP A 87 -30.86 -0.25 -22.55
N LEU A 88 -31.05 -1.33 -23.31
CA LEU A 88 -29.97 -2.14 -23.87
C LEU A 88 -29.74 -1.79 -25.35
N ASN A 89 -28.48 -1.90 -25.80
CA ASN A 89 -28.15 -1.60 -27.19
C ASN A 89 -28.71 -2.66 -28.13
N ARG A 90 -29.62 -2.26 -29.02
CA ARG A 90 -30.31 -3.15 -29.97
C ARG A 90 -29.37 -3.91 -30.91
N ASN A 91 -28.15 -3.41 -31.14
CA ASN A 91 -27.13 -4.12 -31.91
C ASN A 91 -26.68 -5.46 -31.29
N LEU A 92 -26.93 -5.67 -30.00
CA LEU A 92 -26.56 -6.91 -29.29
C LEU A 92 -27.66 -7.97 -29.33
N LEU A 93 -28.91 -7.55 -29.59
CA LEU A 93 -30.11 -8.39 -29.51
C LEU A 93 -30.05 -9.60 -30.44
N ALA A 94 -29.56 -9.42 -31.67
CA ALA A 94 -29.44 -10.51 -32.64
C ALA A 94 -28.55 -11.65 -32.09
N SER A 95 -27.36 -11.31 -31.59
CA SER A 95 -26.43 -12.29 -31.03
C SER A 95 -26.90 -12.91 -29.71
N LEU A 96 -27.71 -12.19 -28.94
CA LEU A 96 -28.37 -12.74 -27.75
C LEU A 96 -29.42 -13.79 -28.15
N THR A 97 -30.20 -13.50 -29.19
CA THR A 97 -31.32 -14.33 -29.65
C THR A 97 -30.84 -15.62 -30.31
N ASP A 98 -29.82 -15.55 -31.17
CA ASP A 98 -29.27 -16.73 -31.85
C ASP A 98 -28.29 -17.55 -30.98
N GLY A 99 -27.99 -17.08 -29.77
CA GLY A 99 -27.10 -17.72 -28.80
C GLY A 99 -25.59 -17.52 -29.05
N SER A 100 -25.20 -16.87 -30.15
CA SER A 100 -23.78 -16.61 -30.47
C SER A 100 -23.11 -15.71 -29.44
N ALA A 101 -23.86 -14.89 -28.70
CA ALA A 101 -23.34 -14.05 -27.62
C ALA A 101 -22.62 -14.84 -26.51
N ALA A 102 -23.01 -16.09 -26.27
CA ALA A 102 -22.41 -16.93 -25.23
C ALA A 102 -20.96 -17.35 -25.54
N THR A 103 -20.57 -17.39 -26.81
CA THR A 103 -19.24 -17.84 -27.25
C THR A 103 -18.43 -16.73 -27.92
N LYS A 104 -19.10 -15.70 -28.44
CA LYS A 104 -18.46 -14.53 -29.07
C LYS A 104 -17.65 -13.75 -28.03
N LYS A 105 -16.32 -13.81 -28.18
CA LYS A 105 -15.38 -13.12 -27.29
C LYS A 105 -15.39 -11.61 -27.50
N THR A 106 -15.14 -10.88 -26.43
CA THR A 106 -14.95 -9.43 -26.39
C THR A 106 -13.53 -9.11 -25.95
N TYR A 107 -13.11 -7.87 -26.16
CA TYR A 107 -11.89 -7.30 -25.56
C TYR A 107 -12.20 -6.58 -24.23
N ARG A 108 -13.34 -6.90 -23.64
CA ARG A 108 -13.86 -6.30 -22.42
C ARG A 108 -13.72 -7.26 -21.22
N PRO A 109 -13.91 -6.77 -19.99
CA PRO A 109 -13.49 -7.52 -18.81
C PRO A 109 -14.23 -8.85 -18.57
N HIS A 110 -15.48 -9.00 -19.01
CA HIS A 110 -16.32 -10.20 -18.83
C HIS A 110 -16.24 -11.21 -19.99
N VAL A 111 -15.27 -11.05 -20.90
CA VAL A 111 -14.81 -12.01 -21.92
C VAL A 111 -15.78 -12.35 -23.05
N THR A 112 -17.08 -12.45 -22.81
CA THR A 112 -18.10 -12.85 -23.82
C THR A 112 -19.22 -11.84 -23.88
N VAL A 113 -19.80 -11.62 -25.06
CA VAL A 113 -20.91 -10.66 -25.23
C VAL A 113 -22.04 -10.94 -24.24
N ARG A 114 -22.40 -12.21 -24.01
CA ARG A 114 -23.47 -12.57 -23.08
C ARG A 114 -23.17 -12.18 -21.63
N ARG A 115 -21.93 -12.35 -21.17
CA ARG A 115 -21.54 -11.94 -19.82
C ARG A 115 -21.41 -10.43 -19.69
N GLU A 116 -20.93 -9.73 -20.72
CA GLU A 116 -20.92 -8.26 -20.74
C GLU A 116 -22.34 -7.69 -20.65
N MET A 117 -23.31 -8.29 -21.33
CA MET A 117 -24.72 -7.88 -21.24
C MET A 117 -25.29 -8.09 -19.84
N LEU A 118 -25.00 -9.24 -19.21
CA LEU A 118 -25.42 -9.51 -17.83
C LEU A 118 -24.78 -8.51 -16.86
N ALA A 119 -23.47 -8.29 -16.98
CA ALA A 119 -22.74 -7.30 -16.19
C ALA A 119 -23.33 -5.89 -16.38
N THR A 120 -23.68 -5.51 -17.61
CA THR A 120 -24.32 -4.21 -17.91
C THR A 120 -25.65 -4.07 -17.17
N VAL A 121 -26.53 -5.09 -17.19
CA VAL A 121 -27.79 -5.02 -16.45
C VAL A 121 -27.51 -4.84 -14.95
N LEU A 122 -26.59 -5.61 -14.37
CA LEU A 122 -26.22 -5.50 -12.96
C LEU A 122 -25.60 -4.14 -12.61
N HIS A 123 -24.76 -3.59 -13.50
CA HIS A 123 -24.12 -2.28 -13.38
C HIS A 123 -25.17 -1.17 -13.27
N GLU A 124 -26.08 -1.12 -14.24
CA GLU A 124 -27.12 -0.10 -14.30
C GLU A 124 -28.11 -0.20 -13.12
N LEU A 125 -28.49 -1.42 -12.73
CA LEU A 125 -29.29 -1.63 -11.52
C LEU A 125 -28.56 -1.14 -10.27
N THR A 126 -27.26 -1.34 -10.19
CA THR A 126 -26.44 -0.87 -9.07
C THR A 126 -26.42 0.66 -8.98
N HIS A 127 -26.36 1.36 -10.10
CA HIS A 127 -26.52 2.82 -10.11
C HIS A 127 -27.87 3.28 -9.55
N ILE A 128 -28.96 2.60 -9.91
CA ILE A 128 -30.30 2.93 -9.42
C ILE A 128 -30.40 2.66 -7.91
N TYR A 129 -29.86 1.53 -7.43
CA TYR A 129 -29.79 1.20 -6.00
C TYR A 129 -29.00 2.24 -5.21
N ASP A 130 -27.83 2.62 -5.73
CA ASP A 130 -26.93 3.56 -5.08
C ASP A 130 -27.56 4.97 -4.97
N ARG A 131 -28.33 5.39 -5.97
CA ARG A 131 -29.07 6.67 -5.95
C ARG A 131 -30.27 6.67 -5.01
N SER A 132 -30.74 5.50 -4.58
CA SER A 132 -32.01 5.35 -3.84
C SER A 132 -31.91 5.60 -2.32
N ARG A 133 -30.72 5.90 -1.78
CA ARG A 133 -30.47 6.23 -0.36
C ARG A 133 -31.01 5.17 0.61
N LEU A 134 -30.74 3.91 0.29
CA LEU A 134 -31.26 2.73 1.00
C LEU A 134 -30.41 2.37 2.23
N TRP A 135 -30.05 3.38 3.04
CA TRP A 135 -29.21 3.20 4.22
C TRP A 135 -29.89 2.33 5.30
N PRO A 136 -29.13 1.43 5.97
CA PRO A 136 -29.53 0.82 7.23
C PRO A 136 -29.99 1.86 8.26
N ASP A 137 -30.91 1.50 9.16
CA ASP A 137 -31.53 2.47 10.07
C ASP A 137 -30.55 3.16 11.03
N ALA A 138 -29.55 2.41 11.52
CA ALA A 138 -28.48 2.96 12.36
C ALA A 138 -27.66 4.02 11.62
N GLU A 139 -27.31 3.74 10.36
CA GLU A 139 -26.56 4.64 9.50
C GLU A 139 -27.40 5.87 9.12
N ARG A 140 -28.68 5.68 8.76
CA ARG A 140 -29.62 6.78 8.51
C ARG A 140 -29.71 7.72 9.70
N THR A 141 -29.78 7.17 10.91
CA THR A 141 -29.82 7.93 12.17
C THR A 141 -28.52 8.73 12.38
N LEU A 142 -27.37 8.09 12.12
CA LEU A 142 -26.06 8.75 12.17
C LEU A 142 -25.98 9.91 11.18
N ILE A 143 -26.34 9.68 9.91
CA ILE A 143 -26.35 10.70 8.85
C ILE A 143 -27.21 11.89 9.26
N GLN A 144 -28.47 11.66 9.65
CA GLN A 144 -29.38 12.74 10.07
C GLN A 144 -28.85 13.54 11.27
N ARG A 145 -28.23 12.86 12.25
CA ARG A 145 -27.60 13.51 13.40
C ARG A 145 -26.40 14.36 12.97
N CYS A 146 -25.55 13.85 12.11
CA CYS A 146 -24.36 14.54 11.61
C CYS A 146 -24.72 15.73 10.72
N THR A 147 -25.67 15.57 9.79
CA THR A 147 -26.18 16.67 8.95
C THR A 147 -26.76 17.80 9.80
N ARG A 148 -27.60 17.49 10.81
CA ARG A 148 -28.14 18.52 11.72
C ARG A 148 -27.03 19.27 12.46
N ARG A 149 -26.03 18.56 12.97
CA ARG A 149 -24.91 19.15 13.71
C ARG A 149 -23.99 19.98 12.82
N ASN A 150 -23.77 19.55 11.59
CA ASN A 150 -23.03 20.32 10.60
C ASN A 150 -23.74 21.64 10.29
N ASN A 151 -25.06 21.60 10.10
CA ASN A 151 -25.88 22.79 9.85
C ASN A 151 -25.88 23.76 11.04
N SER A 152 -25.76 23.27 12.28
CA SER A 152 -25.76 24.13 13.47
C SER A 152 -24.38 24.66 13.86
N SER A 153 -23.32 23.86 13.70
CA SER A 153 -22.00 24.13 14.29
C SER A 153 -20.86 24.21 13.26
N GLY A 154 -21.17 23.98 11.98
CA GLY A 154 -20.20 23.86 10.91
C GLY A 154 -19.29 22.63 11.03
N LEU A 155 -18.45 22.42 10.02
CA LEU A 155 -17.50 21.31 9.95
C LEU A 155 -16.50 21.30 11.11
N ILE A 156 -16.25 22.46 11.74
CA ILE A 156 -15.32 22.58 12.87
C ILE A 156 -15.91 22.01 14.18
N GLY A 157 -17.23 21.91 14.30
CA GLY A 157 -17.91 21.46 15.52
C GLY A 157 -18.36 20.00 15.52
N ILE A 158 -18.15 19.25 14.44
CA ILE A 158 -18.66 17.87 14.31
C ILE A 158 -17.70 16.84 14.96
N PRO A 159 -18.23 15.78 15.59
CA PRO A 159 -17.44 14.65 16.10
C PRO A 159 -16.72 13.89 14.99
N ASP A 160 -15.68 13.14 15.36
CA ASP A 160 -14.91 12.30 14.42
C ASP A 160 -15.80 11.28 13.68
N GLU A 161 -16.80 10.70 14.33
CA GLU A 161 -17.79 9.78 13.71
C GLU A 161 -18.65 10.43 12.61
N CYS A 162 -18.71 11.77 12.55
CA CYS A 162 -19.47 12.50 11.54
C CYS A 162 -18.66 12.86 10.30
N ARG A 163 -17.35 12.56 10.27
CA ARG A 163 -16.50 12.84 9.11
C ARG A 163 -16.98 12.03 7.90
N GLY A 164 -17.37 12.72 6.83
CA GLY A 164 -17.93 12.12 5.62
C GLY A 164 -19.40 11.69 5.72
N GLN A 165 -20.08 11.89 6.86
CA GLN A 165 -21.47 11.47 7.04
C GLN A 165 -22.49 12.58 6.72
N SER A 166 -22.11 13.85 6.88
CA SER A 166 -23.06 14.97 6.80
C SER A 166 -23.63 15.22 5.39
N ASP A 167 -22.87 14.86 4.35
CA ASP A 167 -23.17 15.17 2.95
C ASP A 167 -23.53 13.92 2.12
N ARG A 168 -23.95 12.84 2.79
CA ARG A 168 -24.34 11.58 2.16
C ARG A 168 -25.56 11.78 1.24
N ARG A 169 -25.40 11.40 -0.02
CA ARG A 169 -26.38 11.47 -1.12
C ARG A 169 -26.66 10.11 -1.72
N PHE A 170 -25.75 9.16 -1.58
CA PHE A 170 -25.81 7.82 -2.16
C PHE A 170 -25.84 6.75 -1.07
N THR A 171 -26.32 5.56 -1.43
CA THR A 171 -26.35 4.41 -0.51
C THR A 171 -24.93 3.95 -0.21
N LEU A 172 -24.07 3.83 -1.23
CA LEU A 172 -22.73 3.25 -1.16
C LEU A 172 -21.64 4.21 -1.64
N SER A 173 -21.84 4.90 -2.77
CA SER A 173 -20.74 5.61 -3.47
C SER A 173 -20.13 6.80 -2.71
N ASP A 174 -20.78 7.25 -1.63
CA ASP A 174 -20.20 8.25 -0.72
C ASP A 174 -20.10 7.74 0.73
N ASP A 175 -20.22 6.43 0.93
CA ASP A 175 -19.94 5.81 2.22
C ASP A 175 -18.48 6.01 2.62
N PRO A 176 -18.18 6.57 3.81
CA PRO A 176 -16.82 6.82 4.25
C PRO A 176 -15.93 5.58 4.26
N ARG A 177 -16.48 4.42 4.65
CA ARG A 177 -15.72 3.17 4.74
C ARG A 177 -15.43 2.62 3.34
N LEU A 178 -16.42 2.63 2.44
CA LEU A 178 -16.21 2.24 1.05
C LEU A 178 -15.15 3.14 0.40
N LEU A 179 -15.26 4.47 0.53
CA LEU A 179 -14.32 5.41 -0.08
C LEU A 179 -12.88 5.17 0.41
N ASP A 180 -12.69 4.83 1.68
CA ASP A 180 -11.38 4.48 2.25
C ASP A 180 -10.78 3.22 1.61
N LEU A 181 -11.61 2.22 1.28
CA LEU A 181 -11.19 1.00 0.57
C LEU A 181 -10.99 1.23 -0.92
N ALA A 182 -11.86 2.03 -1.52
CA ALA A 182 -12.00 2.21 -2.95
C ALA A 182 -10.92 3.13 -3.57
N GLY A 183 -10.05 3.73 -2.76
CA GLY A 183 -8.98 4.60 -3.25
C GLY A 183 -9.29 6.09 -3.23
N TRP A 184 -10.34 6.51 -2.51
CA TRP A 184 -10.63 7.91 -2.16
C TRP A 184 -10.56 8.10 -0.63
N PRO A 185 -9.41 7.83 0.00
CA PRO A 185 -9.29 7.94 1.44
C PRO A 185 -9.44 9.39 1.90
N GLN A 186 -9.71 9.57 3.19
CA GLN A 186 -9.67 10.89 3.79
C GLN A 186 -8.24 11.50 3.74
N TYR A 187 -8.12 12.77 3.33
CA TYR A 187 -6.90 13.54 3.53
C TYR A 187 -6.56 13.65 5.03
N VAL A 188 -5.27 13.57 5.35
CA VAL A 188 -4.75 13.88 6.70
C VAL A 188 -4.53 15.39 6.79
N GLY A 189 -4.97 16.01 7.88
CA GLY A 189 -4.81 17.46 8.08
C GLY A 189 -5.89 18.31 7.40
N ARG A 190 -6.79 17.71 6.62
CA ARG A 190 -7.91 18.40 5.95
C ARG A 190 -9.29 17.97 6.45
N ARG A 191 -9.33 17.35 7.63
CA ARG A 191 -10.53 17.20 8.47
C ARG A 191 -11.77 16.69 7.70
N GLY A 192 -11.70 15.47 7.19
CA GLY A 192 -12.82 14.82 6.50
C GLY A 192 -12.86 15.04 4.99
N GLU A 193 -12.11 16.00 4.43
CA GLU A 193 -11.96 16.14 2.98
C GLU A 193 -11.38 14.85 2.38
N ARG A 194 -11.89 14.45 1.21
CA ARG A 194 -11.54 13.20 0.53
C ARG A 194 -10.63 13.48 -0.65
N GLU A 195 -9.72 12.54 -0.93
CA GLU A 195 -8.94 12.59 -2.17
C GLU A 195 -9.86 12.67 -3.39
N GLN A 196 -9.45 13.46 -4.39
CA GLN A 196 -10.25 13.65 -5.61
C GLN A 196 -9.85 12.69 -6.73
N HIS A 197 -8.64 12.15 -6.67
CA HIS A 197 -8.09 11.26 -7.69
C HIS A 197 -7.81 9.89 -7.08
N ASN A 198 -8.29 8.84 -7.73
CA ASN A 198 -8.00 7.49 -7.32
C ASN A 198 -6.58 7.11 -7.75
N ARG A 199 -5.79 6.60 -6.80
CA ARG A 199 -4.40 6.16 -7.03
C ARG A 199 -4.22 4.65 -6.99
N GLN A 200 -5.29 3.89 -6.77
CA GLN A 200 -5.32 2.43 -6.88
C GLN A 200 -5.58 2.00 -8.34
N ILE A 201 -4.74 2.46 -9.26
CA ILE A 201 -4.92 2.28 -10.71
C ILE A 201 -4.31 0.98 -11.24
N ALA A 202 -3.32 0.43 -10.53
CA ALA A 202 -2.70 -0.83 -10.92
C ALA A 202 -3.60 -2.00 -10.53
N ARG A 203 -3.55 -3.10 -11.28
CA ARG A 203 -4.35 -4.32 -10.99
C ARG A 203 -5.86 -4.01 -10.87
N SER A 204 -6.34 -3.05 -11.66
CA SER A 204 -7.76 -2.77 -11.82
C SER A 204 -8.41 -3.81 -12.76
N PRO A 205 -9.58 -4.39 -12.42
CA PRO A 205 -10.34 -5.25 -13.33
C PRO A 205 -10.86 -4.48 -14.55
N ASP A 206 -11.22 -3.22 -14.37
CA ASP A 206 -11.60 -2.27 -15.42
C ASP A 206 -11.24 -0.86 -14.93
N ILE A 207 -10.33 -0.18 -15.64
CA ILE A 207 -9.84 1.14 -15.26
C ILE A 207 -10.96 2.18 -15.15
N TYR A 208 -12.09 1.95 -15.82
CA TYR A 208 -13.28 2.78 -15.72
C TYR A 208 -13.79 2.91 -14.28
N GLU A 209 -13.55 1.92 -13.41
CA GLU A 209 -13.90 1.99 -11.99
C GLU A 209 -13.27 3.19 -11.27
N THR A 210 -12.13 3.68 -11.75
CA THR A 210 -11.37 4.76 -11.10
C THR A 210 -11.88 6.15 -11.47
N SER A 211 -12.82 6.25 -12.42
CA SER A 211 -13.34 7.53 -12.93
C SER A 211 -14.21 8.28 -11.92
N SER A 212 -15.01 7.56 -11.13
CA SER A 212 -15.78 8.11 -10.02
C SER A 212 -16.17 7.03 -9.02
N PRO A 213 -16.48 7.39 -7.76
CA PRO A 213 -16.97 6.42 -6.78
C PRO A 213 -18.23 5.65 -7.21
N LYS A 214 -19.07 6.23 -8.08
CA LYS A 214 -20.28 5.56 -8.60
C LYS A 214 -19.96 4.43 -9.55
N GLU A 215 -19.06 4.72 -10.49
CA GLU A 215 -18.55 3.71 -11.43
C GLU A 215 -17.78 2.64 -10.67
N PHE A 216 -17.01 3.03 -9.64
CA PHE A 216 -16.34 2.08 -8.77
C PHE A 216 -17.29 1.07 -8.16
N VAL A 217 -18.38 1.54 -7.54
CA VAL A 217 -19.38 0.66 -6.93
C VAL A 217 -20.02 -0.26 -7.95
N ALA A 218 -20.41 0.27 -9.11
CA ALA A 218 -21.09 -0.50 -10.14
C ALA A 218 -20.18 -1.58 -10.74
N VAL A 219 -18.96 -1.22 -11.15
CA VAL A 219 -17.96 -2.19 -11.63
C VAL A 219 -17.68 -3.24 -10.57
N ASN A 220 -17.39 -2.85 -9.33
CA ASN A 220 -17.05 -3.84 -8.29
C ASN A 220 -18.24 -4.72 -7.89
N MET A 221 -19.48 -4.25 -8.04
CA MET A 221 -20.67 -5.07 -7.84
C MET A 221 -20.78 -6.16 -8.91
N GLU A 222 -20.45 -5.87 -10.18
CA GLU A 222 -20.42 -6.90 -11.24
C GLU A 222 -19.48 -8.04 -10.85
N TYR A 223 -18.27 -7.70 -10.41
CA TYR A 223 -17.28 -8.71 -10.02
C TYR A 223 -17.67 -9.43 -8.73
N PHE A 224 -18.19 -8.71 -7.74
CA PHE A 224 -18.70 -9.32 -6.51
C PHE A 224 -19.76 -10.38 -6.80
N LEU A 225 -20.63 -10.16 -7.79
CA LEU A 225 -21.72 -11.06 -8.15
C LEU A 225 -21.31 -12.17 -9.13
N LEU A 226 -20.43 -11.87 -10.10
CA LEU A 226 -20.18 -12.75 -11.25
C LEU A 226 -18.81 -13.45 -11.22
N ASP A 227 -17.87 -13.00 -10.39
CA ASP A 227 -16.52 -13.56 -10.31
C ASP A 227 -16.29 -14.34 -9.00
N PRO A 228 -16.25 -15.69 -9.03
CA PRO A 228 -15.96 -16.52 -7.87
C PRO A 228 -14.62 -16.21 -7.17
N SER A 229 -13.68 -15.58 -7.88
CA SER A 229 -12.37 -15.21 -7.36
C SER A 229 -12.33 -13.85 -6.66
N TYR A 230 -13.41 -13.05 -6.73
CA TYR A 230 -13.46 -11.68 -6.20
C TYR A 230 -13.10 -11.61 -4.71
N ALA A 231 -13.58 -12.58 -3.92
CA ALA A 231 -13.30 -12.68 -2.50
C ALA A 231 -11.81 -12.87 -2.17
N CYS A 232 -11.02 -13.39 -3.10
CA CYS A 232 -9.59 -13.60 -2.94
C CYS A 232 -8.77 -12.46 -3.58
N ARG A 233 -9.34 -11.77 -4.57
CA ARG A 233 -8.70 -10.65 -5.29
C ARG A 233 -8.88 -9.31 -4.57
N ARG A 234 -10.06 -9.05 -4.00
CA ARG A 234 -10.41 -7.84 -3.26
C ARG A 234 -11.14 -8.20 -1.95
N PRO A 235 -10.44 -8.87 -1.02
CA PRO A 235 -11.05 -9.40 0.20
C PRO A 235 -11.71 -8.31 1.07
N ALA A 236 -11.12 -7.11 1.17
CA ALA A 236 -11.69 -6.03 1.98
C ALA A 236 -13.04 -5.53 1.42
N LEU A 237 -13.13 -5.32 0.10
CA LEU A 237 -14.39 -4.94 -0.56
C LEU A 237 -15.43 -6.07 -0.53
N TYR A 238 -15.00 -7.33 -0.70
CA TYR A 238 -15.90 -8.47 -0.55
C TYR A 238 -16.52 -8.51 0.86
N ARG A 239 -15.73 -8.29 1.92
CA ARG A 239 -16.26 -8.19 3.29
C ARG A 239 -17.26 -7.03 3.42
N TYR A 240 -16.93 -5.86 2.87
CA TYR A 240 -17.83 -4.70 2.88
C TYR A 240 -19.19 -5.00 2.22
N TYR A 241 -19.22 -5.53 1.00
CA TYR A 241 -20.48 -5.87 0.33
C TYR A 241 -21.25 -6.96 1.06
N LYS A 242 -20.54 -7.99 1.54
CA LYS A 242 -21.15 -9.08 2.32
C LYS A 242 -21.84 -8.55 3.58
N GLU A 243 -21.21 -7.63 4.30
CA GLU A 243 -21.76 -7.01 5.50
C GLU A 243 -22.98 -6.13 5.15
N HIS A 244 -22.85 -5.25 4.15
CA HIS A 244 -23.92 -4.35 3.72
C HIS A 244 -25.19 -5.12 3.31
N PHE A 245 -25.04 -6.15 2.48
CA PHE A 245 -26.17 -6.95 2.01
C PHE A 245 -26.61 -8.05 2.98
N GLY A 246 -25.78 -8.39 3.98
CA GLY A 246 -25.97 -9.58 4.82
C GLY A 246 -25.93 -10.89 4.01
N TRP A 247 -25.29 -10.86 2.84
CA TRP A 247 -25.33 -11.92 1.83
C TRP A 247 -24.12 -11.82 0.91
N ALA A 248 -23.65 -12.96 0.40
CA ALA A 248 -22.67 -13.02 -0.69
C ALA A 248 -22.94 -14.27 -1.56
N PRO A 249 -22.45 -14.30 -2.81
CA PRO A 249 -22.61 -15.47 -3.68
C PRO A 249 -22.03 -16.75 -3.07
N ALA A 250 -22.70 -17.88 -3.33
CA ALA A 250 -22.27 -19.19 -2.83
C ALA A 250 -21.02 -19.71 -3.57
N ALA A 251 -20.90 -19.41 -4.86
CA ALA A 251 -19.72 -19.75 -5.64
C ALA A 251 -18.55 -18.85 -5.22
N LYS A 252 -17.53 -19.45 -4.61
CA LYS A 252 -16.32 -18.76 -4.18
C LYS A 252 -15.11 -19.70 -4.31
N ASP A 253 -14.02 -19.17 -4.83
CA ASP A 253 -12.74 -19.88 -4.89
C ASP A 253 -12.11 -20.01 -3.49
N ALA A 254 -11.28 -21.05 -3.32
CA ALA A 254 -10.49 -21.20 -2.11
C ALA A 254 -9.35 -20.17 -2.10
N CYS A 255 -9.43 -19.20 -1.20
CA CYS A 255 -8.41 -18.17 -1.07
C CYS A 255 -7.15 -18.70 -0.36
N SER A 256 -5.99 -18.22 -0.80
CA SER A 256 -4.75 -18.39 -0.03
C SER A 256 -4.88 -17.77 1.36
N LYS A 257 -4.21 -18.36 2.35
CA LYS A 257 -4.07 -17.79 3.69
C LYS A 257 -3.00 -16.69 3.75
N SER A 258 -2.05 -16.72 2.83
CA SER A 258 -0.94 -15.78 2.76
C SER A 258 -1.10 -14.80 1.59
N PHE A 259 -0.55 -13.60 1.77
CA PHE A 259 -0.47 -12.57 0.74
C PHE A 259 0.95 -12.47 0.17
N ALA A 260 1.05 -12.48 -1.15
CA ALA A 260 2.33 -12.28 -1.83
C ALA A 260 2.78 -10.81 -1.74
N PHE A 261 4.08 -10.58 -1.69
CA PHE A 261 4.70 -9.26 -1.81
C PHE A 261 6.04 -9.36 -2.54
N LEU A 262 6.51 -8.26 -3.15
CA LEU A 262 7.89 -8.18 -3.61
C LEU A 262 8.75 -7.54 -2.52
N ASN A 263 9.73 -8.31 -2.08
CA ASN A 263 10.77 -7.88 -1.16
C ASN A 263 11.69 -6.89 -1.89
N ALA A 264 11.65 -5.62 -1.49
CA ALA A 264 12.54 -4.59 -2.00
C ALA A 264 13.91 -4.59 -1.30
N GLY A 265 14.31 -5.76 -0.80
CA GLY A 265 15.56 -5.98 -0.10
C GLY A 265 16.78 -5.79 -0.99
N ASN A 266 17.89 -5.36 -0.41
CA ASN A 266 19.19 -5.28 -1.10
C ASN A 266 19.99 -6.60 -1.05
N ASP A 267 19.46 -7.63 -0.37
CA ASP A 267 20.02 -8.98 -0.35
C ASP A 267 19.57 -9.76 -1.59
N PHE A 268 20.37 -9.66 -2.65
CA PHE A 268 20.07 -10.34 -3.90
C PHE A 268 20.19 -11.88 -3.82
N ALA A 269 20.67 -12.46 -2.71
CA ALA A 269 20.69 -13.91 -2.53
C ALA A 269 19.32 -14.47 -2.10
N LYS A 270 18.40 -13.61 -1.63
CA LYS A 270 17.04 -13.99 -1.27
C LYS A 270 16.10 -13.88 -2.47
N GLN A 271 15.13 -14.78 -2.54
CA GLN A 271 14.05 -14.70 -3.53
C GLN A 271 13.28 -13.38 -3.36
N PRO A 272 13.00 -12.62 -4.45
CA PRO A 272 12.28 -11.36 -4.36
C PRO A 272 10.82 -11.57 -3.95
N LEU A 273 10.17 -12.63 -4.45
CA LEU A 273 8.78 -12.92 -4.10
C LEU A 273 8.72 -13.49 -2.68
N GLY A 274 8.14 -12.72 -1.76
CA GLY A 274 7.84 -13.15 -0.40
C GLY A 274 6.34 -13.40 -0.20
N GLN A 275 6.01 -14.04 0.93
CA GLN A 275 4.63 -14.22 1.38
C GLN A 275 4.51 -13.86 2.86
N VAL A 276 3.42 -13.20 3.22
CA VAL A 276 3.08 -12.91 4.62
C VAL A 276 1.77 -13.60 4.98
N ASP A 277 1.81 -14.41 6.03
CA ASP A 277 0.63 -15.02 6.64
C ASP A 277 0.16 -14.11 7.79
N PRO A 278 -1.05 -13.50 7.69
CA PRO A 278 -1.59 -12.66 8.76
C PRO A 278 -1.69 -13.38 10.12
N GLU A 279 -1.89 -14.70 10.15
CA GLU A 279 -1.97 -15.47 11.39
C GLU A 279 -0.65 -15.43 12.19
N ARG A 280 0.50 -15.34 11.49
CA ARG A 280 1.85 -15.25 12.09
C ARG A 280 2.23 -13.86 12.58
N VAL A 281 1.50 -12.81 12.20
CA VAL A 281 1.80 -11.43 12.60
C VAL A 281 1.32 -11.23 14.04
N TYR A 282 2.23 -11.16 15.01
CA TYR A 282 1.92 -10.93 16.42
C TYR A 282 1.42 -9.52 16.70
N ALA A 283 2.11 -8.51 16.16
CA ALA A 283 1.82 -7.10 16.40
C ALA A 283 2.21 -6.24 15.19
N VAL A 284 1.59 -5.06 15.11
CA VAL A 284 2.04 -3.95 14.27
C VAL A 284 2.63 -2.89 15.17
N ASP A 285 3.89 -2.54 14.93
CA ASP A 285 4.54 -1.45 15.65
C ASP A 285 4.64 -0.22 14.75
N TYR A 286 4.47 0.96 15.33
CA TYR A 286 4.90 2.22 14.75
C TYR A 286 6.42 2.33 14.88
N LEU A 287 7.13 2.18 13.77
CA LEU A 287 8.58 2.24 13.71
C LEU A 287 9.01 3.67 13.37
N LEU A 288 9.69 4.32 14.31
CA LEU A 288 10.07 5.73 14.23
C LEU A 288 11.60 5.86 14.24
N ALA A 289 12.15 6.47 13.20
CA ALA A 289 13.52 6.97 13.21
C ALA A 289 13.56 8.33 13.90
N GLU A 290 14.29 8.43 15.02
CA GLU A 290 14.38 9.65 15.84
C GLU A 290 14.96 10.82 15.03
N ALA A 291 14.61 12.05 15.39
CA ALA A 291 15.10 13.24 14.70
C ALA A 291 16.63 13.38 14.84
N ASN A 292 17.31 13.90 13.81
CA ASN A 292 18.73 14.26 13.89
C ASN A 292 18.95 15.76 13.55
N GLN A 293 20.23 16.18 13.50
CA GLN A 293 20.59 17.58 13.25
C GLN A 293 20.45 18.02 11.78
N ASN A 294 20.23 17.09 10.83
CA ASN A 294 20.05 17.40 9.42
C ASN A 294 18.65 17.99 9.16
N TRP A 295 18.56 19.06 8.37
CA TRP A 295 17.35 19.87 8.23
C TRP A 295 16.12 19.05 7.76
N VAL A 296 16.32 18.07 6.87
CA VAL A 296 15.27 17.19 6.32
C VAL A 296 14.81 16.10 7.30
N SER A 297 15.61 15.81 8.33
CA SER A 297 15.41 14.71 9.29
C SER A 297 15.01 15.19 10.69
N ARG A 298 14.76 16.50 10.87
CA ARG A 298 14.36 17.11 12.17
C ARG A 298 13.01 16.64 12.69
N TRP A 299 12.19 16.03 11.85
CA TRP A 299 10.80 15.68 12.17
C TRP A 299 10.55 14.17 12.32
N GLY A 300 11.62 13.37 12.21
CA GLY A 300 11.54 11.90 12.23
C GLY A 300 11.16 11.31 10.87
N HIS A 301 11.25 9.99 10.77
CA HIS A 301 10.68 9.21 9.66
C HIS A 301 9.90 8.04 10.24
N SER A 302 8.66 7.83 9.81
CA SER A 302 7.80 6.77 10.33
C SER A 302 7.50 5.69 9.30
N MET A 303 7.46 4.47 9.79
CA MET A 303 7.12 3.25 9.06
C MET A 303 6.23 2.39 9.96
N LEU A 304 5.70 1.28 9.44
CA LEU A 304 5.08 0.25 10.26
C LEU A 304 5.94 -1.01 10.22
N ARG A 305 6.21 -1.62 11.38
CA ARG A 305 6.87 -2.92 11.47
C ARG A 305 5.82 -3.99 11.73
N LEU A 306 5.84 -5.03 10.91
CA LEU A 306 5.14 -6.28 11.16
C LEU A 306 6.04 -7.17 12.04
N VAL A 307 5.62 -7.41 13.28
CA VAL A 307 6.27 -8.36 14.19
C VAL A 307 5.74 -9.75 13.86
N ILE A 308 6.54 -10.54 13.16
CA ILE A 308 6.17 -11.82 12.57
C ILE A 308 6.89 -12.95 13.31
N CYS A 309 6.13 -13.91 13.80
CA CYS A 309 6.67 -15.09 14.45
C CYS A 309 7.38 -15.99 13.44
N ALA A 310 8.50 -16.61 13.82
CA ALA A 310 9.15 -17.65 13.03
C ALA A 310 8.19 -18.83 12.76
N PRO A 311 8.36 -19.58 11.65
CA PRO A 311 7.55 -20.75 11.37
C PRO A 311 7.56 -21.74 12.54
N GLY A 312 6.38 -22.21 12.96
CA GLY A 312 6.24 -23.11 14.10
C GLY A 312 6.30 -22.45 15.49
N ARG A 313 6.64 -21.15 15.59
CA ARG A 313 6.57 -20.42 16.86
C ARG A 313 5.11 -20.03 17.18
N PRO A 314 4.61 -20.34 18.39
CA PRO A 314 3.33 -19.81 18.84
C PRO A 314 3.31 -18.29 18.89
N ARG A 315 2.21 -17.68 18.46
CA ARG A 315 2.07 -16.23 18.45
C ARG A 315 2.10 -15.66 19.86
N GLY A 316 3.06 -14.78 20.14
CA GLY A 316 3.25 -14.16 21.45
C GLY A 316 4.42 -13.18 21.50
N PRO A 317 4.75 -12.62 22.69
CA PRO A 317 5.81 -11.64 22.87
C PRO A 317 7.18 -12.09 22.32
N ASP A 318 7.49 -13.38 22.40
CA ASP A 318 8.75 -13.96 21.92
C ASP A 318 8.98 -13.79 20.42
N CYS A 319 7.93 -13.57 19.64
CA CYS A 319 8.06 -13.29 18.20
C CYS A 319 8.92 -12.05 17.95
N ARG A 320 9.04 -11.12 18.92
CA ARG A 320 9.93 -9.95 18.81
C ARG A 320 11.40 -10.31 18.63
N LEU A 321 11.81 -11.51 19.03
CA LEU A 321 13.17 -12.02 18.90
C LEU A 321 13.47 -12.57 17.50
N ASP A 322 12.45 -12.83 16.68
CA ASP A 322 12.58 -13.36 15.32
C ASP A 322 12.83 -12.21 14.31
N LEU A 323 13.86 -11.40 14.55
CA LEU A 323 14.13 -10.15 13.80
C LEU A 323 14.30 -10.36 12.30
N ASP A 324 14.76 -11.53 11.88
CA ASP A 324 14.96 -11.94 10.49
C ASP A 324 13.64 -12.21 9.74
N GLN A 325 12.55 -12.44 10.47
CA GLN A 325 11.21 -12.66 9.93
C GLN A 325 10.42 -11.36 9.76
N HIS A 326 10.84 -10.29 10.44
CA HIS A 326 10.10 -9.04 10.49
C HIS A 326 10.19 -8.26 9.18
N LEU A 327 9.06 -7.66 8.82
CA LEU A 327 8.92 -6.81 7.65
C LEU A 327 8.61 -5.39 8.08
N VAL A 328 9.07 -4.44 7.29
CA VAL A 328 8.80 -3.01 7.44
C VAL A 328 8.03 -2.53 6.22
N LEU A 329 6.85 -2.00 6.49
CA LEU A 329 5.98 -1.29 5.57
C LEU A 329 6.42 0.18 5.56
N SER A 330 7.01 0.61 4.45
CA SER A 330 7.61 1.94 4.33
C SER A 330 7.08 2.64 3.10
N TYR A 331 6.37 3.76 3.30
CA TYR A 331 6.09 4.70 2.22
C TYR A 331 7.33 5.54 2.00
N ARG A 332 8.06 5.22 0.93
CA ARG A 332 9.26 5.95 0.53
C ARG A 332 8.93 6.77 -0.71
N ALA A 333 9.55 7.94 -0.81
CA ALA A 333 9.66 8.64 -2.09
C ALA A 333 10.62 7.81 -2.96
N PHE A 334 10.09 6.79 -3.63
CA PHE A 334 10.84 6.04 -4.61
C PHE A 334 10.38 6.51 -5.98
N VAL A 335 11.29 7.20 -6.66
CA VAL A 335 11.13 7.50 -8.06
C VAL A 335 11.69 6.32 -8.83
N GLY A 336 11.00 5.89 -9.89
CA GLY A 336 11.63 5.16 -10.99
C GLY A 336 12.64 5.99 -11.77
N ASP A 337 13.27 6.98 -11.13
CA ASP A 337 14.18 7.99 -11.65
C ASP A 337 14.72 8.82 -10.47
N VAL A 338 15.75 8.33 -9.79
CA VAL A 338 16.87 9.19 -9.39
C VAL A 338 16.51 10.57 -8.77
N GLN A 339 15.74 10.74 -7.67
CA GLN A 339 16.05 11.79 -6.66
C GLN A 339 15.31 11.67 -5.32
N LEU A 340 16.00 11.93 -4.19
CA LEU A 340 15.63 13.04 -3.30
C LEU A 340 16.32 14.36 -3.71
N SER A 341 15.59 15.27 -4.37
CA SER A 341 15.82 16.71 -4.35
C SER A 341 14.85 17.32 -3.35
N SER A 342 15.39 18.08 -2.40
CA SER A 342 14.62 18.80 -1.38
C SER A 342 13.67 19.85 -1.98
N TRP A 343 13.90 20.28 -3.23
CA TRP A 343 13.08 21.27 -3.93
C TRP A 343 11.92 20.65 -4.70
N ASP A 344 12.09 19.51 -5.37
CA ASP A 344 10.99 18.83 -6.08
C ASP A 344 10.00 18.16 -5.11
N GLY A 345 10.45 17.89 -3.88
CA GLY A 345 9.61 17.45 -2.78
C GLY A 345 8.53 18.45 -2.36
N LEU A 346 8.77 19.74 -2.62
CA LEU A 346 7.82 20.83 -2.37
C LEU A 346 6.71 20.91 -3.44
N VAL A 347 6.90 20.28 -4.61
CA VAL A 347 6.02 20.41 -5.79
C VAL A 347 5.28 19.11 -6.18
N GLY A 348 5.61 17.96 -5.56
CA GLY A 348 4.80 16.74 -5.66
C GLY A 348 5.05 15.79 -6.81
N LYS A 349 6.28 15.74 -7.31
CA LYS A 349 6.64 15.00 -8.53
C LYS A 349 7.07 13.55 -8.30
N TYR A 350 7.03 13.03 -7.08
CA TYR A 350 7.53 11.69 -6.78
C TYR A 350 6.38 10.68 -6.65
N PRO A 351 6.53 9.40 -7.02
CA PRO A 351 5.53 8.39 -6.71
C PRO A 351 5.53 8.08 -5.21
N SER A 352 4.34 8.00 -4.58
CA SER A 352 4.18 7.41 -3.25
C SER A 352 3.82 5.95 -3.45
N ARG A 353 4.63 5.03 -2.92
CA ARG A 353 4.39 3.59 -3.02
C ARG A 353 4.76 2.89 -1.73
N LEU A 354 4.09 1.78 -1.48
CA LEU A 354 4.31 0.98 -0.29
C LEU A 354 5.38 -0.07 -0.55
N PHE A 355 6.53 0.08 0.12
CA PHE A 355 7.61 -0.88 0.10
C PHE A 355 7.50 -1.87 1.26
N VAL A 356 7.83 -3.12 0.97
CA VAL A 356 7.99 -4.17 1.97
C VAL A 356 9.46 -4.53 2.05
N LEU A 357 10.07 -4.23 3.21
CA LEU A 357 11.52 -4.33 3.44
C LEU A 357 11.83 -5.26 4.61
N PRO A 358 12.97 -5.98 4.61
CA PRO A 358 13.43 -6.70 5.79
C PRO A 358 13.80 -5.71 6.90
N LEU A 359 13.41 -6.01 8.15
CA LEU A 359 13.74 -5.15 9.29
C LEU A 359 15.25 -4.93 9.45
N ALA A 360 16.07 -5.96 9.22
CA ALA A 360 17.53 -5.86 9.33
C ALA A 360 18.12 -4.78 8.41
N GLN A 361 17.60 -4.65 7.18
CA GLN A 361 18.03 -3.60 6.26
C GLN A 361 17.69 -2.21 6.78
N VAL A 362 16.48 -2.03 7.31
CA VAL A 362 16.02 -0.75 7.87
C VAL A 362 16.83 -0.38 9.12
N ILE A 363 17.14 -1.35 9.99
CA ILE A 363 18.03 -1.13 11.14
C ILE A 363 19.38 -0.64 10.66
N ASP A 364 20.01 -1.31 9.69
CA ASP A 364 21.33 -0.93 9.20
C ASP A 364 21.32 0.45 8.54
N GLU A 365 20.33 0.74 7.70
CA GLU A 365 20.13 2.04 7.05
C GLU A 365 20.07 3.17 8.08
N TYR A 366 19.22 3.08 9.10
CA TYR A 366 19.09 4.16 10.07
C TYR A 366 20.21 4.18 11.11
N THR A 367 20.57 3.04 11.70
CA THR A 367 21.49 3.02 12.85
C THR A 367 22.95 3.13 12.45
N LYS A 368 23.37 2.59 11.30
CA LYS A 368 24.77 2.58 10.86
C LYS A 368 25.07 3.64 9.82
N THR A 369 24.13 3.94 8.94
CA THR A 369 24.34 4.88 7.82
C THR A 369 23.84 6.29 8.16
N GLU A 370 22.58 6.45 8.58
CA GLU A 370 22.07 7.76 8.99
C GLU A 370 22.45 8.16 10.43
N LEU A 371 23.02 7.22 11.20
CA LEU A 371 23.41 7.39 12.60
C LEU A 371 22.26 7.82 13.51
N ARG A 372 21.06 7.25 13.28
CA ARG A 372 19.83 7.51 14.02
C ARG A 372 19.33 6.27 14.74
N SER A 373 18.81 6.46 15.94
CA SER A 373 18.14 5.39 16.66
C SER A 373 16.75 5.14 16.07
N LEU A 374 16.28 3.90 16.18
CA LEU A 374 14.91 3.51 15.84
C LEU A 374 14.16 3.13 17.12
N ALA A 375 12.93 3.64 17.25
CA ALA A 375 11.97 3.22 18.25
C ALA A 375 10.85 2.41 17.59
N SER A 376 10.55 1.23 18.10
CA SER A 376 9.50 0.32 17.63
C SER A 376 8.38 0.29 18.66
N VAL A 377 7.35 1.11 18.46
CA VAL A 377 6.28 1.30 19.45
C VAL A 377 5.06 0.45 19.10
N PRO A 378 4.61 -0.47 19.97
CA PRO A 378 3.43 -1.30 19.69
C PRO A 378 2.18 -0.45 19.52
N LEU A 379 1.41 -0.74 18.46
CA LEU A 379 0.05 -0.22 18.31
C LEU A 379 -0.94 -1.14 19.02
N ASN A 380 -1.89 -0.54 19.71
CA ASN A 380 -2.96 -1.25 20.43
C ASN A 380 -4.09 -1.61 19.45
N LEU A 381 -3.81 -2.57 18.56
CA LEU A 381 -4.75 -3.13 17.60
C LEU A 381 -5.26 -4.49 18.08
N SER A 382 -6.53 -4.76 17.86
CA SER A 382 -7.12 -6.09 18.01
C SER A 382 -6.58 -7.06 16.95
N ARG A 383 -6.83 -8.36 17.15
CA ARG A 383 -6.40 -9.40 16.21
C ARG A 383 -6.90 -9.15 14.79
N ASN A 384 -8.20 -8.86 14.65
CA ASN A 384 -8.80 -8.61 13.34
C ASN A 384 -8.21 -7.35 12.70
N GLU A 385 -7.99 -6.28 13.47
CA GLU A 385 -7.38 -5.06 12.95
C GLU A 385 -5.94 -5.28 12.46
N ILE A 386 -5.16 -6.16 13.10
CA ILE A 386 -3.82 -6.53 12.61
C ILE A 386 -3.92 -7.28 11.28
N GLU A 387 -4.83 -8.24 11.19
CA GLU A 387 -5.03 -9.04 9.96
C GLU A 387 -5.52 -8.16 8.80
N ASP A 388 -6.48 -7.27 9.06
CA ASP A 388 -7.02 -6.34 8.08
C ASP A 388 -5.97 -5.30 7.64
N VAL A 389 -5.10 -4.82 8.54
CA VAL A 389 -3.97 -3.95 8.17
C VAL A 389 -2.96 -4.67 7.28
N VAL A 390 -2.66 -5.94 7.57
CA VAL A 390 -1.72 -6.75 6.75
C VAL A 390 -2.31 -7.03 5.37
N GLU A 391 -3.58 -7.40 5.31
CA GLU A 391 -4.31 -7.59 4.06
C GLU A 391 -4.35 -6.32 3.23
N HIS A 392 -4.76 -5.19 3.82
CA HIS A 392 -4.87 -3.93 3.12
C HIS A 392 -3.48 -3.40 2.70
N ALA A 393 -2.44 -3.65 3.49
CA ALA A 393 -1.07 -3.36 3.08
C ALA A 393 -0.66 -4.17 1.83
N ALA A 394 -1.07 -5.44 1.73
CA ALA A 394 -0.85 -6.20 0.51
C ALA A 394 -1.64 -5.64 -0.67
N GLU A 395 -2.91 -5.27 -0.49
CA GLU A 395 -3.72 -4.63 -1.55
C GLU A 395 -3.02 -3.36 -2.07
N MET A 396 -2.61 -2.47 -1.16
CA MET A 396 -1.92 -1.23 -1.49
C MET A 396 -0.56 -1.47 -2.15
N HIS A 397 0.19 -2.51 -1.73
CA HIS A 397 1.45 -2.87 -2.39
C HIS A 397 1.26 -3.23 -3.86
N TRP A 398 0.16 -3.88 -4.23
CA TRP A 398 -0.12 -4.31 -5.61
C TRP A 398 -0.91 -3.32 -6.45
N SER A 399 -1.78 -2.49 -5.86
CA SER A 399 -2.69 -1.61 -6.62
C SER A 399 -2.28 -0.13 -6.66
N TYR A 400 -1.53 0.34 -5.66
CA TYR A 400 -1.30 1.77 -5.47
C TYR A 400 -0.12 2.30 -6.29
N ASP A 401 -0.40 3.27 -7.16
CA ASP A 401 0.59 4.13 -7.84
C ASP A 401 0.22 5.61 -7.61
N GLY A 402 0.50 6.11 -6.40
CA GLY A 402 0.19 7.49 -5.98
C GLY A 402 1.31 8.50 -6.23
N ASN A 403 1.07 9.77 -5.90
CA ASN A 403 2.08 10.85 -5.93
C ASN A 403 2.44 11.30 -4.48
N TYR A 404 3.72 11.26 -4.11
CA TYR A 404 4.37 11.68 -2.86
C TYR A 404 4.73 13.18 -2.86
N TYR A 405 4.45 13.85 -1.75
CA TYR A 405 4.73 15.27 -1.51
C TYR A 405 5.40 15.40 -0.12
N PHE A 406 6.56 16.06 0.00
CA PHE A 406 7.31 16.14 1.26
C PHE A 406 6.57 16.90 2.38
N LEU A 407 5.67 17.83 2.02
CA LEU A 407 4.94 18.66 2.99
C LEU A 407 3.49 18.19 3.26
N SER A 408 2.92 17.27 2.48
CA SER A 408 1.50 16.89 2.59
C SER A 408 1.19 15.39 2.48
N ASN A 409 1.89 14.63 1.62
CA ASN A 409 1.76 13.17 1.47
C ASN A 409 3.10 12.52 1.83
N ASN A 410 3.45 12.61 3.11
CA ASN A 410 4.69 12.05 3.64
C ASN A 410 4.46 10.67 4.30
N CYS A 411 5.53 10.05 4.78
CA CYS A 411 5.49 8.74 5.42
C CYS A 411 4.49 8.60 6.59
N ALA A 412 4.24 9.66 7.37
CA ALA A 412 3.26 9.64 8.47
C ALA A 412 1.83 9.71 7.94
N VAL A 413 1.60 10.51 6.90
CA VAL A 413 0.29 10.67 6.26
C VAL A 413 -0.15 9.37 5.59
N GLU A 414 0.72 8.78 4.77
CA GLU A 414 0.40 7.52 4.07
C GLU A 414 0.29 6.34 5.05
N GLY A 415 1.17 6.29 6.06
CA GLY A 415 1.05 5.31 7.14
C GLY A 415 -0.25 5.42 7.91
N LEU A 416 -0.74 6.64 8.17
CA LEU A 416 -2.03 6.85 8.82
C LEU A 416 -3.22 6.49 7.92
N LYS A 417 -3.17 6.79 6.62
CA LYS A 417 -4.20 6.33 5.66
C LYS A 417 -4.28 4.81 5.64
N LEU A 418 -3.13 4.12 5.56
CA LEU A 418 -3.06 2.66 5.62
C LEU A 418 -3.66 2.12 6.93
N LEU A 419 -3.32 2.71 8.08
CA LEU A 419 -3.89 2.29 9.36
C LEU A 419 -5.40 2.52 9.43
N ARG A 420 -5.91 3.66 8.94
CA ARG A 420 -7.36 3.96 8.91
C ARG A 420 -8.12 2.98 8.02
N SER A 421 -7.71 2.88 6.76
CA SER A 421 -8.37 2.04 5.76
C SER A 421 -8.23 0.55 6.08
N GLY A 422 -7.08 0.13 6.62
CA GLY A 422 -6.84 -1.25 7.04
C GLY A 422 -7.62 -1.63 8.28
N SER A 423 -7.46 -0.90 9.40
CA SER A 423 -8.06 -1.33 10.68
C SER A 423 -9.54 -0.96 10.84
N ASN A 424 -10.05 0.04 10.11
CA ASN A 424 -11.36 0.64 10.37
C ASN A 424 -11.56 1.09 11.84
N ASN A 425 -10.48 1.42 12.55
CA ASN A 425 -10.55 1.83 13.95
C ASN A 425 -11.09 3.27 14.07
N ALA A 426 -12.25 3.44 14.71
CA ALA A 426 -12.89 4.74 14.88
C ALA A 426 -11.99 5.79 15.58
N LYS A 427 -11.05 5.38 16.44
CA LYS A 427 -10.12 6.30 17.12
C LYS A 427 -9.08 6.91 16.17
N LEU A 428 -8.81 6.28 15.03
CA LEU A 428 -7.89 6.77 13.99
C LEU A 428 -8.54 7.79 13.04
N VAL A 429 -9.87 7.74 12.87
CA VAL A 429 -10.63 8.60 11.94
C VAL A 429 -10.36 10.09 12.19
N GLY A 430 -10.19 10.47 13.45
CA GLY A 430 -9.91 11.86 13.85
C GLY A 430 -8.49 12.36 13.72
N LEU A 431 -7.51 11.49 13.46
CA LEU A 431 -6.09 11.85 13.56
C LEU A 431 -5.62 12.69 12.37
N ASP A 432 -5.16 13.92 12.60
CA ASP A 432 -4.78 14.83 11.50
C ASP A 432 -3.32 15.27 11.55
N SER A 433 -2.50 14.60 12.36
CA SER A 433 -1.07 14.91 12.46
C SER A 433 -0.31 14.41 11.23
N ILE A 434 0.33 15.34 10.53
CA ILE A 434 1.18 15.07 9.36
C ILE A 434 2.64 14.80 9.74
N MET A 435 3.00 14.92 11.02
CA MET A 435 4.38 14.80 11.50
C MET A 435 4.57 13.45 12.18
N PRO A 436 5.62 12.66 11.87
CA PRO A 436 5.85 11.36 12.50
C PRO A 436 5.77 11.36 14.03
N ASN A 437 6.59 12.19 14.69
CA ASN A 437 6.59 12.28 16.15
C ASN A 437 5.24 12.77 16.69
N GLY A 438 4.63 13.77 16.03
CA GLY A 438 3.34 14.30 16.43
C GLY A 438 2.22 13.27 16.31
N LEU A 439 2.25 12.43 15.27
CA LEU A 439 1.29 11.35 15.10
C LEU A 439 1.42 10.31 16.21
N LEU A 440 2.65 9.92 16.56
CA LEU A 440 2.91 9.03 17.69
C LEU A 440 2.38 9.59 19.01
N GLU A 441 2.64 10.86 19.32
CA GLU A 441 2.14 11.49 20.55
C GLU A 441 0.61 11.53 20.61
N VAL A 442 -0.07 11.83 19.49
CA VAL A 442 -1.54 11.81 19.46
C VAL A 442 -2.07 10.37 19.58
N MET A 443 -1.43 9.38 18.94
CA MET A 443 -1.81 7.97 19.10
C MET A 443 -1.64 7.52 20.56
N LYS A 444 -0.53 7.86 21.22
CA LYS A 444 -0.31 7.63 22.65
C LYS A 444 -1.42 8.28 23.49
N GLY A 445 -1.72 9.55 23.25
CA GLY A 445 -2.78 10.28 23.95
C GLY A 445 -4.18 9.66 23.79
N ARG A 446 -4.44 8.95 22.69
CA ARG A 446 -5.69 8.19 22.45
C ARG A 446 -5.62 6.73 22.90
N GLY A 447 -4.53 6.30 23.54
CA GLY A 447 -4.32 4.91 23.95
C GLY A 447 -4.17 3.94 22.78
N LEU A 448 -3.76 4.42 21.61
CA LEU A 448 -3.53 3.63 20.39
C LEU A 448 -2.08 3.16 20.24
N ALA A 449 -1.14 3.74 20.99
CA ALA A 449 0.27 3.36 20.97
C ALA A 449 0.80 3.23 22.40
N ASN A 450 1.60 2.18 22.65
CA ASN A 450 2.19 1.93 23.97
C ASN A 450 3.67 2.34 24.01
N THR A 451 3.94 3.59 24.41
CA THR A 451 5.32 4.09 24.52
C THR A 451 6.06 3.65 25.79
N SER A 452 5.38 3.06 26.79
CA SER A 452 6.02 2.70 28.06
C SER A 452 7.07 1.59 27.90
N VAL A 453 7.03 0.86 26.79
CA VAL A 453 8.05 -0.13 26.42
C VAL A 453 9.44 0.48 26.18
N LEU A 454 9.52 1.80 26.08
CA LEU A 454 10.76 2.56 25.89
C LEU A 454 11.29 3.18 27.20
N ASP A 455 10.57 3.05 28.32
CA ASP A 455 10.91 3.72 29.59
C ASP A 455 12.23 3.18 30.19
N ASP A 456 12.52 1.88 30.02
CA ASP A 456 13.82 1.28 30.30
C ASP A 456 14.58 1.05 28.98
N PRO A 457 15.61 1.86 28.66
CA PRO A 457 16.36 1.74 27.41
C PRO A 457 17.07 0.39 27.24
N ARG A 458 17.51 -0.25 28.34
CA ARG A 458 18.22 -1.54 28.26
C ARG A 458 17.26 -2.66 27.93
N GLU A 459 16.11 -2.66 28.58
CA GLU A 459 15.06 -3.64 28.30
C GLU A 459 14.46 -3.43 26.91
N ALA A 460 14.26 -2.16 26.51
CA ALA A 460 13.81 -1.80 25.18
C ALA A 460 14.75 -2.31 24.09
N LEU A 461 16.07 -2.18 24.29
CA LEU A 461 17.08 -2.73 23.39
C LEU A 461 17.03 -4.26 23.36
N ARG A 462 16.96 -4.91 24.53
CA ARG A 462 16.95 -6.38 24.67
C ARG A 462 15.74 -7.02 23.98
N LEU A 463 14.57 -6.39 24.08
CA LEU A 463 13.32 -6.90 23.52
C LEU A 463 13.02 -6.39 22.10
N GLY A 464 13.93 -5.63 21.50
CA GLY A 464 13.78 -5.10 20.15
C GLY A 464 12.71 -4.02 20.02
N TYR A 465 12.42 -3.26 21.08
CA TYR A 465 11.64 -2.02 21.06
C TYR A 465 12.49 -0.81 20.69
N ARG A 466 13.82 -0.91 20.84
CA ARG A 466 14.77 0.15 20.49
C ARG A 466 15.95 -0.44 19.74
N PHE A 467 16.43 0.26 18.72
CA PHE A 467 17.68 -0.03 18.04
C PHE A 467 18.55 1.21 18.11
N ASP A 468 19.64 1.12 18.86
CA ASP A 468 20.50 2.28 19.10
C ASP A 468 21.32 2.63 17.86
N SER A 469 21.48 3.94 17.64
CA SER A 469 22.44 4.48 16.70
C SER A 469 23.86 3.97 17.00
N PHE A 470 24.64 3.69 15.95
CA PHE A 470 26.06 3.41 16.09
C PHE A 470 26.87 4.67 16.44
N ARG A 471 26.26 5.87 16.41
CA ARG A 471 26.90 7.13 16.77
C ARG A 471 27.61 7.06 18.12
N ASP A 472 26.95 6.59 19.17
CA ASP A 472 27.54 6.56 20.52
C ASP A 472 28.68 5.53 20.60
N ARG A 473 28.57 4.44 19.83
CA ARG A 473 29.66 3.46 19.69
C ARG A 473 30.85 4.08 18.97
N TYR A 474 30.62 4.81 17.88
CA TYR A 474 31.66 5.52 17.15
C TYR A 474 32.26 6.64 18.01
N GLN A 475 31.47 7.40 18.76
CA GLN A 475 31.96 8.38 19.72
C GLN A 475 32.84 7.71 20.78
N ALA A 476 32.42 6.57 21.35
CA ALA A 476 33.25 5.84 22.31
C ALA A 476 34.58 5.38 21.69
N MET A 477 34.60 4.93 20.43
CA MET A 477 35.84 4.62 19.71
C MET A 477 36.68 5.86 19.48
N PHE A 478 36.07 6.99 19.11
CA PHE A 478 36.74 8.27 18.94
C PHE A 478 37.36 8.78 20.25
N GLU A 479 36.69 8.65 21.39
CA GLU A 479 37.25 8.99 22.71
C GLU A 479 38.47 8.14 23.08
N VAL A 480 38.53 6.88 22.62
CA VAL A 480 39.75 6.06 22.75
C VAL A 480 40.88 6.67 21.93
N LEU A 481 40.63 7.10 20.69
CA LEU A 481 41.64 7.77 19.89
C LEU A 481 42.14 9.05 20.56
N LYS A 482 41.23 9.91 21.02
CA LYS A 482 41.54 11.21 21.65
C LYS A 482 42.39 11.09 22.92
N LYS A 483 42.23 10.00 23.68
CA LYS A 483 43.03 9.74 24.89
C LYS A 483 44.46 9.32 24.59
N HIS A 484 44.70 8.70 23.45
CA HIS A 484 45.99 8.08 23.10
C HIS A 484 46.74 8.82 22.00
N LEU A 485 46.07 9.68 21.24
CA LEU A 485 46.61 10.42 20.10
C LEU A 485 46.28 11.91 20.23
N PRO A 486 47.18 12.81 19.80
CA PRO A 486 46.99 14.26 19.90
C PRO A 486 46.05 14.79 18.80
N ILE A 487 44.81 14.32 18.80
CA ILE A 487 43.75 14.66 17.84
C ILE A 487 43.03 15.94 18.29
N LYS A 488 42.74 16.84 17.35
CA LYS A 488 42.13 18.16 17.62
C LYS A 488 40.61 18.17 17.60
N GLN A 489 40.01 17.15 16.99
CA GLN A 489 38.56 17.02 16.84
C GLN A 489 37.91 16.77 18.21
N GLU A 490 36.70 17.29 18.39
CA GLU A 490 35.96 17.16 19.66
C GLU A 490 34.87 16.09 19.58
N LYS A 491 34.28 15.90 18.41
CA LYS A 491 33.23 14.91 18.17
C LYS A 491 33.60 13.95 17.05
N VAL A 492 32.97 12.77 17.05
CA VAL A 492 33.18 11.77 16.01
C VAL A 492 32.78 12.28 14.62
N GLU A 493 31.78 13.15 14.53
CA GLU A 493 31.40 13.77 13.26
C GLU A 493 32.52 14.65 12.69
N ASP A 494 33.23 15.39 13.54
CA ASP A 494 34.36 16.22 13.13
C ASP A 494 35.51 15.34 12.60
N TRP A 495 35.69 14.16 13.20
CA TRP A 495 36.67 13.16 12.74
C TRP A 495 36.28 12.52 11.41
N LEU A 496 35.01 12.12 11.26
CA LEU A 496 34.50 11.52 10.03
C LEU A 496 34.49 12.51 8.86
N ALA A 497 34.40 13.83 9.14
CA ALA A 497 34.46 14.90 8.16
C ALA A 497 35.87 15.19 7.61
N LEU A 498 36.93 14.71 8.26
CA LEU A 498 38.31 14.84 7.74
C LEU A 498 38.48 14.09 6.42
N LYS A 499 39.52 14.42 5.66
CA LYS A 499 39.93 13.56 4.54
C LYS A 499 40.63 12.30 5.03
N ALA A 500 40.57 11.25 4.22
CA ALA A 500 41.24 9.98 4.43
C ALA A 500 42.72 10.15 4.78
N ASP A 501 43.44 10.99 4.03
CA ASP A 501 44.87 11.21 4.23
C ASP A 501 45.17 11.94 5.55
N GLU A 502 44.29 12.83 5.99
CA GLU A 502 44.41 13.52 7.28
C GLU A 502 44.20 12.56 8.46
N ARG A 503 43.35 11.54 8.31
CA ARG A 503 43.20 10.48 9.31
C ARG A 503 44.38 9.51 9.31
N ARG A 504 44.95 9.22 8.14
CA ARG A 504 46.03 8.23 7.95
C ARG A 504 47.27 8.50 8.80
N GLN A 505 47.60 9.78 9.04
CA GLN A 505 48.80 10.17 9.79
C GLN A 505 48.89 9.57 11.20
N TRP A 506 47.76 9.13 11.75
CA TRP A 506 47.66 8.58 13.10
C TRP A 506 47.86 7.07 13.18
N PHE A 507 47.89 6.36 12.05
CA PHE A 507 47.80 4.90 12.03
C PHE A 507 49.07 4.23 12.57
N GLU A 508 50.26 4.71 12.21
CA GLU A 508 51.53 4.10 12.66
C GLU A 508 51.75 4.24 14.17
N GLN A 509 51.25 5.32 14.77
CA GLN A 509 51.40 5.64 16.19
C GLN A 509 50.35 4.93 17.07
N ALA A 510 49.33 4.34 16.45
CA ALA A 510 48.23 3.70 17.17
C ALA A 510 48.66 2.35 17.77
N ASP A 511 48.40 2.16 19.06
CA ASP A 511 48.51 0.86 19.73
C ASP A 511 47.39 -0.10 19.30
N LEU A 512 47.38 -1.33 19.84
CA LEU A 512 46.43 -2.38 19.43
C LEU A 512 44.97 -1.91 19.60
N ARG A 513 44.66 -1.27 20.73
CA ARG A 513 43.31 -0.83 21.07
C ARG A 513 42.87 0.36 20.20
N THR A 514 43.79 1.30 19.98
CA THR A 514 43.60 2.49 19.15
C THR A 514 43.44 2.10 17.68
N SER A 515 44.20 1.11 17.20
CA SER A 515 44.10 0.57 15.85
C SER A 515 42.75 -0.11 15.60
N ALA A 516 42.21 -0.84 16.59
CA ALA A 516 40.88 -1.43 16.48
C ALA A 516 39.78 -0.35 16.43
N ALA A 517 39.93 0.72 17.22
CA ALA A 517 39.04 1.88 17.16
C ALA A 517 39.11 2.61 15.80
N LEU A 518 40.34 2.85 15.29
CA LEU A 518 40.56 3.43 13.95
C LEU A 518 39.89 2.61 12.86
N LEU A 519 39.97 1.27 12.93
CA LEU A 519 39.35 0.40 11.92
C LEU A 519 37.83 0.61 11.85
N LEU A 520 37.17 0.67 13.01
CA LEU A 520 35.72 0.89 13.08
C LEU A 520 35.31 2.29 12.57
N LEU A 521 36.08 3.33 12.91
CA LEU A 521 35.82 4.68 12.44
C LEU A 521 36.10 4.84 10.95
N GLU A 522 37.12 4.16 10.41
CA GLU A 522 37.41 4.20 8.98
C GLU A 522 36.33 3.45 8.18
N GLN A 523 35.78 2.34 8.72
CA GLN A 523 34.61 1.69 8.13
C GLN A 523 33.39 2.61 8.12
N ALA A 524 33.18 3.39 9.18
CA ALA A 524 32.11 4.38 9.23
C ALA A 524 32.32 5.50 8.19
N SER A 525 33.55 6.02 8.07
CA SER A 525 33.87 7.03 7.04
C SER A 525 33.68 6.48 5.62
N PHE A 526 34.09 5.25 5.36
CA PHE A 526 33.87 4.61 4.05
C PHE A 526 32.39 4.48 3.70
N ARG A 527 31.53 4.07 4.64
CA ARG A 527 30.08 4.06 4.45
C ARG A 527 29.52 5.44 4.12
N GLN A 528 29.99 6.49 4.80
CA GLN A 528 29.58 7.86 4.51
C GLN A 528 30.00 8.29 3.10
N GLN A 529 31.22 7.95 2.66
CA GLN A 529 31.67 8.23 1.30
C GLN A 529 30.84 7.50 0.24
N LEU A 530 30.41 6.26 0.50
CA LEU A 530 29.51 5.52 -0.39
C LEU A 530 28.16 6.24 -0.58
N VAL A 531 27.57 6.75 0.49
CA VAL A 531 26.31 7.52 0.42
C VAL A 531 26.49 8.81 -0.38
N LEU A 532 27.59 9.53 -0.15
CA LEU A 532 27.87 10.77 -0.87
C LEU A 532 28.17 10.51 -2.36
N ALA A 533 28.88 9.43 -2.67
CA ALA A 533 29.14 9.01 -4.05
C ALA A 533 27.84 8.62 -4.78
N GLN A 534 26.94 7.90 -4.11
CA GLN A 534 25.61 7.59 -4.66
C GLN A 534 24.81 8.87 -4.96
N ASP A 535 24.82 9.85 -4.05
CA ASP A 535 24.12 11.12 -4.31
C ASP A 535 24.76 11.90 -5.47
N GLU A 536 26.09 11.90 -5.59
CA GLU A 536 26.81 12.59 -6.65
C GLU A 536 26.53 12.02 -8.05
N VAL A 537 26.61 10.70 -8.22
CA VAL A 537 26.27 9.98 -9.47
C VAL A 537 24.86 10.32 -9.91
N LYS A 538 23.95 10.34 -8.94
CA LYS A 538 22.53 10.63 -9.12
C LYS A 538 22.29 12.09 -9.55
N GLN A 539 22.94 13.07 -8.91
CA GLN A 539 22.88 14.49 -9.32
C GLN A 539 23.39 14.67 -10.76
N ARG A 540 24.52 14.01 -11.09
CA ARG A 540 25.10 14.05 -12.44
C ARG A 540 24.20 13.42 -13.50
N TYR A 541 23.56 12.29 -13.19
CA TYR A 541 22.61 11.65 -14.10
C TYR A 541 21.41 12.55 -14.42
N LEU A 542 20.85 13.21 -13.40
CA LEU A 542 19.71 14.12 -13.61
C LEU A 542 20.09 15.37 -14.38
N GLY A 543 21.21 16.01 -14.04
CA GLY A 543 21.69 17.18 -14.76
C GLY A 543 22.02 16.89 -16.23
N ALA A 544 22.55 15.69 -16.53
CA ALA A 544 22.81 15.24 -17.90
C ALA A 544 21.54 15.01 -18.73
N ARG A 545 20.39 14.74 -18.09
CA ARG A 545 19.10 14.56 -18.77
C ARG A 545 18.49 15.89 -19.25
N GLU A 546 18.82 16.99 -18.57
CA GLU A 546 18.40 18.36 -18.94
C GLU A 546 19.30 18.97 -20.02
N LEU A 547 20.59 18.59 -20.04
CA LEU A 547 21.58 19.06 -21.01
C LEU A 547 21.70 18.04 -22.14
N LYS A 548 20.99 18.27 -23.26
CA LYS A 548 20.92 17.39 -24.45
C LYS A 548 22.25 16.98 -25.11
N ASN A 549 23.43 17.35 -24.60
CA ASN A 549 24.73 17.00 -25.15
C ASN A 549 25.78 16.94 -24.04
N GLY A 550 26.22 15.74 -23.65
CA GLY A 550 27.32 15.59 -22.68
C GLY A 550 27.80 14.16 -22.46
N GLY A 551 28.73 13.68 -23.29
CA GLY A 551 29.85 12.79 -22.97
C GLY A 551 29.69 11.49 -22.14
N MET A 552 28.48 10.98 -21.89
CA MET A 552 28.26 9.83 -20.96
C MET A 552 27.44 8.68 -21.55
N ASP A 553 27.54 8.40 -22.84
CA ASP A 553 26.59 7.49 -23.52
C ASP A 553 26.53 6.07 -22.94
N LYS A 554 27.68 5.48 -22.56
CA LYS A 554 27.74 4.09 -22.07
C LYS A 554 27.27 3.94 -20.61
N ALA A 555 27.77 4.77 -19.70
CA ALA A 555 27.37 4.74 -18.30
C ALA A 555 25.91 5.20 -18.11
N ASN A 556 25.43 6.11 -18.97
CA ASN A 556 24.01 6.47 -19.06
C ASN A 556 23.18 5.27 -19.51
N ALA A 557 23.62 4.49 -20.51
CA ALA A 557 22.91 3.29 -20.96
C ALA A 557 22.84 2.20 -19.87
N THR A 558 23.94 1.90 -19.18
CA THR A 558 23.95 0.92 -18.08
C THR A 558 23.05 1.37 -16.92
N LEU A 559 23.13 2.65 -16.53
CA LEU A 559 22.30 3.20 -15.46
C LEU A 559 20.81 3.22 -15.86
N GLN A 560 20.48 3.57 -17.11
CA GLN A 560 19.13 3.44 -17.65
C GLN A 560 18.63 1.99 -17.61
N GLN A 561 19.47 1.02 -17.95
CA GLN A 561 19.11 -0.40 -17.85
C GLN A 561 18.87 -0.82 -16.40
N ILE A 562 19.66 -0.35 -15.43
CA ILE A 562 19.44 -0.65 -14.01
C ILE A 562 18.16 -0.02 -13.49
N LEU A 563 17.87 1.22 -13.89
CA LEU A 563 16.63 1.90 -13.52
C LEU A 563 15.40 1.19 -14.12
N ALA A 564 15.47 0.81 -15.40
CA ALA A 564 14.42 0.02 -16.05
C ALA A 564 14.23 -1.36 -15.40
N ASN A 565 15.32 -2.02 -14.99
CA ASN A 565 15.28 -3.34 -14.38
C ASN A 565 15.03 -3.33 -12.87
N SER A 566 15.09 -2.18 -12.19
CA SER A 566 14.79 -2.04 -10.75
C SER A 566 13.37 -1.50 -10.50
N GLY A 567 12.76 -0.88 -11.50
CA GLY A 567 11.40 -0.32 -11.43
C GLY A 567 10.33 -1.31 -10.94
N PHE A 568 10.48 -2.61 -11.21
CA PHE A 568 9.51 -3.63 -10.79
C PHE A 568 9.40 -3.81 -9.28
N LEU A 569 10.47 -3.56 -8.52
CA LEU A 569 10.43 -3.60 -7.05
C LEU A 569 9.54 -2.48 -6.49
N SER A 570 9.41 -1.40 -7.25
CA SER A 570 8.52 -0.29 -6.92
C SER A 570 7.15 -0.42 -7.56
N ARG A 571 7.00 -1.19 -8.64
CA ARG A 571 5.73 -1.45 -9.34
C ARG A 571 5.54 -2.95 -9.53
N PRO A 572 5.21 -3.68 -8.45
CA PRO A 572 5.15 -5.13 -8.49
C PRO A 572 4.10 -5.63 -9.50
N ALA A 573 3.03 -4.87 -9.72
CA ALA A 573 2.00 -5.15 -10.72
C ALA A 573 2.53 -5.30 -12.17
N GLU A 574 3.61 -4.60 -12.55
CA GLU A 574 4.16 -4.67 -13.91
C GLU A 574 4.64 -6.09 -14.27
N LEU A 575 4.99 -6.92 -13.27
CA LEU A 575 5.41 -8.31 -13.50
C LEU A 575 4.29 -9.21 -14.05
N LEU A 576 3.03 -8.86 -13.81
CA LEU A 576 1.85 -9.59 -14.32
C LEU A 576 1.29 -8.98 -15.61
N GLY A 577 1.78 -7.80 -16.01
CA GLY A 577 1.23 -7.04 -17.13
C GLY A 577 -0.24 -6.71 -16.91
N THR A 578 -1.07 -6.96 -17.92
CA THR A 578 -2.53 -6.77 -17.87
C THR A 578 -3.29 -8.02 -17.43
N GLY A 579 -2.60 -9.10 -17.06
CA GLY A 579 -3.24 -10.34 -16.64
C GLY A 579 -3.75 -10.26 -15.21
N GLY A 580 -5.05 -10.52 -15.01
CA GLY A 580 -5.70 -10.56 -13.69
C GLY A 580 -5.85 -9.19 -13.01
N TYR A 581 -6.47 -9.17 -11.83
CA TYR A 581 -6.69 -7.97 -11.04
C TYR A 581 -6.62 -8.24 -9.53
N GLY A 582 -6.57 -7.17 -8.73
CA GLY A 582 -6.47 -7.23 -7.26
C GLY A 582 -5.20 -7.96 -6.79
N LEU A 583 -5.27 -8.59 -5.63
CA LEU A 583 -4.19 -9.42 -5.09
C LEU A 583 -3.82 -10.56 -6.05
N PRO A 584 -2.53 -10.85 -6.27
CA PRO A 584 -2.11 -12.00 -7.07
C PRO A 584 -2.56 -13.32 -6.47
N GLN A 585 -3.20 -14.15 -7.28
CA GLN A 585 -3.68 -15.47 -6.90
C GLN A 585 -2.59 -16.54 -7.05
N PRO A 586 -2.71 -17.72 -6.42
CA PRO A 586 -1.66 -18.75 -6.43
C PRO A 586 -1.19 -19.19 -7.83
N ASN A 587 -2.10 -19.21 -8.82
CA ASN A 587 -1.75 -19.50 -10.21
C ASN A 587 -0.92 -18.38 -10.88
N GLU A 588 -1.01 -17.14 -10.41
CA GLU A 588 -0.21 -16.00 -10.86
C GLU A 588 1.18 -15.97 -10.20
N TRP A 589 1.36 -16.64 -9.05
CA TRP A 589 2.63 -16.63 -8.30
C TRP A 589 3.78 -17.29 -9.04
N GLN A 590 3.53 -18.35 -9.81
CA GLN A 590 4.59 -19.00 -10.61
C GLN A 590 5.20 -18.04 -11.63
N ARG A 591 4.36 -17.23 -12.28
CA ARG A 591 4.82 -16.18 -13.20
C ARG A 591 5.59 -15.10 -12.45
N LEU A 592 5.08 -14.64 -11.29
CA LEU A 592 5.79 -13.68 -10.45
C LEU A 592 7.17 -14.17 -10.03
N GLU A 593 7.28 -15.41 -9.61
CA GLU A 593 8.55 -16.01 -9.20
C GLU A 593 9.53 -16.06 -10.37
N SER A 594 9.09 -16.53 -11.55
CA SER A 594 9.93 -16.57 -12.75
C SER A 594 10.41 -15.18 -13.17
N GLU A 595 9.49 -14.22 -13.32
CA GLU A 595 9.78 -12.86 -13.78
C GLU A 595 10.67 -12.09 -12.78
N SER A 596 10.36 -12.19 -11.48
CA SER A 596 11.16 -11.52 -10.45
C SER A 596 12.57 -12.11 -10.34
N ASN A 597 12.74 -13.43 -10.41
CA ASN A 597 14.05 -14.09 -10.40
C ASN A 597 14.88 -13.69 -11.63
N LEU A 598 14.25 -13.60 -12.82
CA LEU A 598 14.93 -13.16 -14.03
C LEU A 598 15.46 -11.72 -13.88
N ARG A 599 14.60 -10.79 -13.45
CA ARG A 599 14.98 -9.39 -13.25
C ARG A 599 16.02 -9.21 -12.14
N GLN A 600 15.93 -9.98 -11.06
CA GLN A 600 16.93 -9.94 -10.00
C GLN A 600 18.30 -10.41 -10.48
N LYS A 601 18.38 -11.50 -11.26
CA LYS A 601 19.64 -11.95 -11.89
C LYS A 601 20.21 -10.90 -12.84
N GLN A 602 19.35 -10.26 -13.63
CA GLN A 602 19.77 -9.16 -14.51
C GLN A 602 20.33 -7.98 -13.70
N LEU A 603 19.67 -7.59 -12.60
CA LEU A 603 20.15 -6.55 -11.70
C LEU A 603 21.49 -6.90 -11.05
N GLN A 604 21.69 -8.15 -10.63
CA GLN A 604 22.97 -8.61 -10.07
C GLN A 604 24.10 -8.47 -11.11
N LEU A 605 23.88 -8.91 -12.34
CA LEU A 605 24.85 -8.77 -13.44
C LEU A 605 25.18 -7.29 -13.70
N LEU A 606 24.15 -6.46 -13.84
CA LEU A 606 24.32 -5.03 -14.09
C LEU A 606 25.03 -4.33 -12.93
N THR A 607 24.79 -4.73 -11.68
CA THR A 607 25.43 -4.13 -10.49
C THR A 607 26.93 -4.45 -10.41
N GLY A 608 27.34 -5.63 -10.88
CA GLY A 608 28.76 -6.01 -10.96
C GLY A 608 29.56 -5.14 -11.94
N ASP A 609 28.95 -4.79 -13.07
CA ASP A 609 29.54 -3.88 -14.06
C ASP A 609 29.43 -2.41 -13.60
N LEU A 610 28.38 -2.08 -12.86
CA LEU A 610 28.10 -0.73 -12.39
C LEU A 610 29.17 -0.19 -11.45
N ASP A 611 29.78 -0.97 -10.54
CA ASP A 611 30.75 -0.40 -9.58
C ASP A 611 31.95 0.26 -10.28
N LYS A 612 32.42 -0.33 -11.40
CA LYS A 612 33.50 0.25 -12.21
C LYS A 612 33.04 1.47 -13.00
N GLU A 613 31.85 1.41 -13.60
CA GLU A 613 31.29 2.50 -14.41
C GLU A 613 30.86 3.69 -13.55
N VAL A 614 30.29 3.45 -12.37
CA VAL A 614 29.93 4.46 -11.37
C VAL A 614 31.16 5.15 -10.82
N ARG A 615 32.25 4.44 -10.52
CA ARG A 615 33.52 5.08 -10.13
C ARG A 615 34.02 6.06 -11.19
N ALA A 616 33.82 5.76 -12.48
CA ALA A 616 34.15 6.67 -13.57
C ALA A 616 33.20 7.88 -13.67
N LEU A 617 31.99 7.77 -13.12
CA LEU A 617 31.00 8.85 -13.01
C LEU A 617 31.19 9.74 -11.78
N LEU A 618 32.15 9.46 -10.91
CA LEU A 618 32.45 10.32 -9.76
C LEU A 618 33.35 11.49 -10.17
N GLU A 619 33.22 12.62 -9.49
CA GLU A 619 34.22 13.69 -9.48
C GLU A 619 35.58 13.10 -9.07
N PRO A 620 36.69 13.56 -9.68
CA PRO A 620 38.03 13.05 -9.34
C PRO A 620 38.32 13.12 -7.84
N GLY A 621 37.84 14.16 -7.16
CA GLY A 621 37.98 14.32 -5.71
C GLY A 621 37.26 13.24 -4.91
N ARG A 622 36.04 12.85 -5.31
CA ARG A 622 35.26 11.80 -4.64
C ARG A 622 35.87 10.42 -4.85
N ALA A 623 36.26 10.11 -6.09
CA ALA A 623 36.92 8.85 -6.41
C ALA A 623 38.26 8.70 -5.65
N ALA A 624 39.05 9.78 -5.56
CA ALA A 624 40.29 9.80 -4.81
C ALA A 624 40.07 9.59 -3.30
N GLU A 625 39.08 10.27 -2.71
CA GLU A 625 38.75 10.11 -1.29
C GLU A 625 38.29 8.68 -0.96
N MET A 626 37.46 8.07 -1.82
CA MET A 626 37.04 6.67 -1.65
C MET A 626 38.21 5.70 -1.74
N ALA A 627 39.08 5.86 -2.74
CA ALA A 627 40.28 5.03 -2.89
C ALA A 627 41.23 5.19 -1.69
N ALA A 628 41.35 6.41 -1.16
CA ALA A 628 42.14 6.68 0.04
C ALA A 628 41.54 6.04 1.30
N ASN A 629 40.20 6.01 1.44
CA ASN A 629 39.51 5.26 2.51
C ASN A 629 39.72 3.74 2.38
N GLU A 630 39.63 3.17 1.17
CA GLU A 630 39.91 1.75 0.93
C GLU A 630 41.36 1.40 1.30
N ALA A 631 42.31 2.26 0.92
CA ALA A 631 43.71 2.12 1.30
C ALA A 631 43.88 2.22 2.82
N ASN A 632 43.19 3.15 3.49
CA ASN A 632 43.22 3.28 4.94
C ASN A 632 42.71 2.04 5.66
N LEU A 633 41.58 1.48 5.22
CA LEU A 633 41.02 0.24 5.77
C LEU A 633 42.02 -0.91 5.69
N LYS A 634 42.72 -1.04 4.55
CA LYS A 634 43.76 -2.05 4.37
C LYS A 634 44.95 -1.80 5.31
N LEU A 635 45.46 -0.57 5.35
CA LEU A 635 46.61 -0.18 6.19
C LEU A 635 46.34 -0.41 7.68
N VAL A 636 45.20 0.05 8.20
CA VAL A 636 44.81 -0.17 9.59
C VAL A 636 44.62 -1.66 9.88
N GLY A 637 43.99 -2.41 8.97
CA GLY A 637 43.81 -3.85 9.12
C GLY A 637 45.14 -4.63 9.16
N GLU A 638 46.11 -4.25 8.34
CA GLU A 638 47.47 -4.82 8.36
C GLU A 638 48.23 -4.45 9.62
N HIS A 639 48.19 -3.17 10.04
CA HIS A 639 48.80 -2.70 11.27
C HIS A 639 48.22 -3.40 12.51
N LEU A 640 46.89 -3.51 12.58
CA LEU A 640 46.20 -4.21 13.66
C LEU A 640 46.62 -5.68 13.75
N ARG A 641 46.69 -6.39 12.61
CA ARG A 641 47.17 -7.79 12.56
C ARG A 641 48.62 -7.91 13.01
N LYS A 642 49.49 -6.97 12.61
CA LYS A 642 50.90 -6.93 13.04
C LYS A 642 51.02 -6.73 14.56
N LEU A 643 50.24 -5.81 15.13
CA LEU A 643 50.21 -5.58 16.57
C LEU A 643 49.62 -6.76 17.34
N HIS A 644 48.56 -7.39 16.83
CA HIS A 644 47.95 -8.59 17.42
C HIS A 644 48.93 -9.76 17.47
N LYS A 645 49.67 -9.98 16.38
CA LYS A 645 50.75 -10.98 16.31
C LYS A 645 51.88 -10.67 17.30
N ALA A 646 52.32 -9.40 17.37
CA ALA A 646 53.35 -8.97 18.32
C ALA A 646 52.93 -9.13 19.79
N ALA A 647 51.63 -9.06 20.07
CA ALA A 647 51.06 -9.28 21.41
C ALA A 647 50.78 -10.75 21.75
N GLY A 648 51.19 -11.70 20.88
CA GLY A 648 50.96 -13.14 21.10
C GLY A 648 49.50 -13.59 20.89
N GLY A 649 48.74 -12.83 20.10
CA GLY A 649 47.35 -13.14 19.80
C GLY A 649 47.18 -14.40 18.93
N LEU A 650 46.02 -15.07 19.08
CA LEU A 650 45.69 -16.29 18.34
C LEU A 650 45.62 -16.02 16.82
N GLU A 651 46.35 -16.79 16.02
CA GLU A 651 46.24 -16.81 14.55
C GLU A 651 45.28 -17.95 14.15
N LEU A 652 44.16 -17.62 13.52
CA LEU A 652 43.30 -18.62 12.88
C LEU A 652 43.88 -18.96 11.49
N PRO A 653 43.88 -20.24 11.06
CA PRO A 653 44.49 -20.68 9.81
C PRO A 653 43.82 -20.10 8.55
#